data_AF-A0A962BN83-F1
#
_entry.id   AF-A0A962BN83-F1
#
_cell.length_a   1.000
_cell.length_b   1.000
_cell.length_c   1.000
_cell.angle_alpha   90.00
_cell.angle_beta   90.00
_cell.angle_gamma   90.00
#
_symmetry.space_group_name_H-M   'P 1'
#
loop_
_entity.id
_entity.type
_entity.pdbx_description
1 polymer ?
#
loop_
_entity_poly.entity_id
_entity_poly.type
_entity_poly.pdbx_seq_one_letter_code
_entity_poly.pdbx_strand_id
1 'polypeptide(L)'
;MSISKYLLCFAPLAAFHVQAAPMTEINPLEVPALEAVRSASMQRLVEQRYGYQDLFKRAYAQYPALPEGTLESIAVAQTGWRNVQPAKEAMEHRHMPAAYGVMGLYQGEGFDDQVGAAAKLIGLSRERVTTDPAANILAAAALLDRAFRQAATASGGKSFNDEAVMANALQRYAGFGKEAGNIQSYARQSFAYQVLTAVSKGVKGDGIRVPAQAINIDKAFPAAQLKLLQAPVLTLRYDSDSVDMDDGTTAQPPVDAGKSAGTAQAKAMDFGEAIWNPASGNNYSTAWNSTSAVILHTMEGSYAGAISWFKNPSAQVSAHYLIRKSDGQITQMVREHHQAWHAAYHNSYTIGIEHDGYASDPGNWSANMVNASARLTSSICARQGVNCASAWQGPGYNYWHVVPDSVRVKGHGMLTSNQNRYDPGQYFPWAHYYSLINGGAPPPPAQADVRYWVDTYANAPGYGSPTSTSQTGTLYQGTNYVYCKSWGREVRSGGSFNHWWLKTDLDVGPGGQWVSAYYLSRWGNDEARDNDGYDLPRCEVLPYGKIGEKYYAMGGIRSVLGVPKLAEMAAQLGGRFQEFNNGIILWHADTGAFAIRGAFLQHFWATNAETRWGFALMDEMDASVSPSSGQRGRYQYFENGLFLWTPATGAHAVYGAILTHFENTGRESQYGYPLAEEEAWGSNGRKQRFERGTFYWNPQQGVSVQ
;
A
#
# COMPACT_ATOMS: atom_id res chain seq x y z
N MET A 1 45.04 -41.54 28.36
CA MET A 1 45.05 -43.02 28.41
C MET A 1 43.67 -43.51 28.00
N SER A 2 43.68 -44.27 26.90
CA SER A 2 42.68 -45.17 26.33
C SER A 2 41.55 -45.78 27.18
N ILE A 3 40.36 -45.85 26.55
CA ILE A 3 39.60 -47.06 26.17
C ILE A 3 38.50 -47.65 27.10
N SER A 4 37.34 -47.76 26.44
CA SER A 4 36.25 -48.77 26.47
C SER A 4 35.38 -49.00 27.70
N LYS A 5 34.07 -48.98 27.42
CA LYS A 5 33.14 -50.15 27.36
C LYS A 5 31.70 -49.60 27.13
N TYR A 6 30.84 -50.03 26.20
CA TYR A 6 30.63 -51.28 25.46
C TYR A 6 29.86 -51.06 24.14
N LEU A 7 30.06 -52.01 23.22
CA LEU A 7 29.41 -52.24 21.92
C LEU A 7 27.89 -52.55 21.98
N LEU A 8 27.16 -51.92 21.05
CA LEU A 8 26.31 -52.49 19.99
C LEU A 8 25.30 -53.62 20.31
N CYS A 9 24.01 -53.27 20.19
CA CYS A 9 22.99 -54.11 19.56
C CYS A 9 22.26 -53.26 18.51
N PHE A 10 22.32 -53.70 17.25
CA PHE A 10 21.57 -53.14 16.12
C PHE A 10 20.09 -53.48 16.25
N ALA A 11 19.23 -52.45 16.22
CA ALA A 11 17.84 -52.56 15.78
C ALA A 11 17.65 -51.51 14.67
N PRO A 12 16.94 -51.83 13.58
CA PRO A 12 16.84 -50.94 12.44
C PRO A 12 16.08 -49.68 12.87
N LEU A 13 16.72 -48.51 12.70
CA LEU A 13 15.98 -47.26 12.65
C LEU A 13 14.94 -47.42 11.53
N ALA A 14 13.68 -47.61 11.93
CA ALA A 14 12.57 -47.43 11.04
C ALA A 14 12.75 -46.05 10.43
N ALA A 15 13.03 -46.02 9.13
CA ALA A 15 12.96 -44.82 8.36
C ALA A 15 11.52 -44.31 8.51
N PHE A 16 11.30 -43.36 9.42
CA PHE A 16 10.16 -42.48 9.33
C PHE A 16 10.37 -41.69 8.03
N HIS A 17 9.96 -42.31 6.93
CA HIS A 17 9.48 -41.58 5.78
C HIS A 17 8.32 -40.75 6.31
N VAL A 18 8.63 -39.51 6.71
CA VAL A 18 7.64 -38.45 6.64
C VAL A 18 7.39 -38.33 5.14
N GLN A 19 6.40 -39.09 4.70
CA GLN A 19 5.82 -38.96 3.39
C GLN A 19 5.43 -37.49 3.30
N ALA A 20 6.18 -36.71 2.51
CA ALA A 20 5.81 -35.35 2.20
C ALA A 20 4.34 -35.41 1.79
N ALA A 21 3.49 -34.69 2.54
CA ALA A 21 2.11 -34.55 2.13
C ALA A 21 2.14 -34.08 0.67
N PRO A 22 1.42 -34.75 -0.24
CA PRO A 22 1.31 -34.28 -1.61
C PRO A 22 0.83 -32.82 -1.54
N MET A 23 1.33 -31.97 -2.44
CA MET A 23 0.91 -30.57 -2.54
C MET A 23 -0.59 -30.50 -2.31
N THR A 24 -1.01 -30.03 -1.13
CA THR A 24 -2.39 -29.68 -0.93
C THR A 24 -2.61 -28.52 -1.88
N GLU A 25 -3.39 -28.79 -2.93
CA GLU A 25 -3.94 -27.76 -3.80
C GLU A 25 -4.33 -26.56 -2.94
N ILE A 26 -3.91 -25.38 -3.38
CA ILE A 26 -4.41 -24.11 -2.84
C ILE A 26 -5.92 -24.23 -2.81
N ASN A 27 -6.53 -24.29 -1.63
CA ASN A 27 -7.98 -24.38 -1.53
C ASN A 27 -8.56 -23.06 -2.07
N PRO A 28 -9.25 -23.07 -3.22
CA PRO A 28 -9.78 -21.84 -3.81
C PRO A 28 -10.83 -21.15 -2.92
N LEU A 29 -11.32 -21.85 -1.88
CA LEU A 29 -12.25 -21.32 -0.89
C LEU A 29 -11.58 -20.45 0.19
N GLU A 30 -10.25 -20.52 0.38
CA GLU A 30 -9.55 -19.72 1.40
C GLU A 30 -9.30 -18.27 0.95
N VAL A 31 -9.13 -18.02 -0.35
CA VAL A 31 -8.83 -16.67 -0.88
C VAL A 31 -10.03 -15.71 -0.79
N PRO A 32 -11.27 -16.10 -1.16
CA PRO A 32 -12.46 -15.27 -0.96
C PRO A 32 -12.76 -15.02 0.53
N ALA A 33 -12.49 -16.01 1.40
CA ALA A 33 -12.63 -15.86 2.84
C ALA A 33 -11.64 -14.83 3.41
N LEU A 34 -10.39 -14.83 2.93
CA LEU A 34 -9.38 -13.86 3.33
C LEU A 34 -9.72 -12.43 2.90
N GLU A 35 -10.25 -12.23 1.69
CA GLU A 35 -10.65 -10.90 1.22
C GLU A 35 -11.89 -10.36 1.98
N ALA A 36 -12.83 -11.24 2.33
CA ALA A 36 -13.93 -10.89 3.23
C ALA A 36 -13.43 -10.52 4.64
N VAL A 37 -12.47 -11.28 5.18
CA VAL A 37 -11.82 -10.97 6.48
C VAL A 37 -11.04 -9.65 6.40
N ARG A 38 -10.36 -9.36 5.30
CA ARG A 38 -9.66 -8.10 5.05
C ARG A 38 -10.64 -6.93 4.99
N SER A 39 -11.73 -7.08 4.24
CA SER A 39 -12.79 -6.07 4.11
C SER A 39 -13.46 -5.75 5.45
N ALA A 40 -13.86 -6.77 6.21
CA ALA A 40 -14.44 -6.60 7.54
C ALA A 40 -13.45 -6.00 8.54
N SER A 41 -12.16 -6.35 8.45
CA SER A 41 -11.11 -5.78 9.30
C SER A 41 -10.82 -4.33 8.93
N MET A 42 -10.87 -3.98 7.65
CA MET A 42 -10.79 -2.60 7.18
C MET A 42 -11.97 -1.78 7.69
N GLN A 43 -13.21 -2.27 7.59
CA GLN A 43 -14.39 -1.59 8.11
C GLN A 43 -14.28 -1.28 9.62
N ARG A 44 -13.81 -2.24 10.43
CA ARG A 44 -13.56 -2.00 11.86
C ARG A 44 -12.51 -0.92 12.11
N LEU A 45 -11.47 -0.84 11.27
CA LEU A 45 -10.49 0.24 11.36
C LEU A 45 -11.09 1.60 10.98
N VAL A 46 -11.96 1.66 9.98
CA VAL A 46 -12.69 2.89 9.62
C VAL A 46 -13.50 3.41 10.80
N GLU A 47 -14.26 2.53 11.46
CA GLU A 47 -15.07 2.87 12.63
C GLU A 47 -14.21 3.39 13.79
N GLN A 48 -13.09 2.71 14.08
CA GLN A 48 -12.14 3.15 15.11
C GLN A 48 -11.55 4.54 14.80
N ARG A 49 -11.14 4.77 13.55
CA ARG A 49 -10.55 6.04 13.09
C ARG A 49 -11.53 7.20 13.16
N TYR A 50 -12.80 6.95 12.86
CA TYR A 50 -13.85 7.96 12.98
C TYR A 50 -13.97 8.49 14.41
N GLY A 51 -13.85 7.60 15.40
CA GLY A 51 -13.86 7.96 16.82
C GLY A 51 -12.67 8.82 17.27
N TYR A 52 -11.52 8.74 16.60
CA TYR A 52 -10.32 9.49 17.02
C TYR A 52 -10.37 10.98 16.70
N GLN A 53 -11.14 11.40 15.70
CA GLN A 53 -11.22 12.82 15.31
C GLN A 53 -11.64 13.71 16.48
N ASP A 54 -12.66 13.28 17.24
CA ASP A 54 -13.12 14.03 18.41
C ASP A 54 -12.09 14.01 19.55
N LEU A 55 -11.34 12.92 19.70
CA LEU A 55 -10.27 12.81 20.70
C LEU A 55 -9.11 13.76 20.38
N PHE A 56 -8.70 13.87 19.12
CA PHE A 56 -7.69 14.84 18.70
C PHE A 56 -8.15 16.28 18.94
N LYS A 57 -9.40 16.62 18.58
CA LYS A 57 -9.98 17.95 18.86
C LYS A 57 -9.95 18.28 20.35
N ARG A 58 -10.31 17.34 21.22
CA ARG A 58 -10.23 17.52 22.68
C ARG A 58 -8.80 17.73 23.17
N ALA A 59 -7.82 17.03 22.58
CA ALA A 59 -6.42 17.20 22.92
C ALA A 59 -5.91 18.59 22.51
N TYR A 60 -6.23 19.07 21.30
CA TYR A 60 -5.91 20.45 20.88
C TYR A 60 -6.62 21.50 21.74
N ALA A 61 -7.85 21.26 22.18
CA ALA A 61 -8.53 22.17 23.10
C ALA A 61 -7.80 22.31 24.46
N GLN A 62 -7.14 21.26 24.94
CA GLN A 62 -6.32 21.31 26.16
C GLN A 62 -4.92 21.88 25.91
N TYR A 63 -4.36 21.67 24.72
CA TYR A 63 -3.04 22.15 24.31
C TYR A 63 -3.13 23.04 23.05
N PRO A 64 -3.77 24.22 23.13
CA PRO A 64 -4.14 25.03 21.97
C PRO A 64 -2.97 25.68 21.24
N ALA A 65 -1.76 25.63 21.79
CA ALA A 65 -0.57 26.12 21.13
C ALA A 65 -0.05 25.15 20.05
N LEU A 66 -0.42 23.87 20.13
CA LEU A 66 0.02 22.85 19.17
C LEU A 66 -0.58 23.12 17.78
N PRO A 67 0.22 23.06 16.70
CA PRO A 67 -0.31 23.14 15.35
C PRO A 67 -1.24 21.96 15.05
N GLU A 68 -2.46 22.24 14.60
CA GLU A 68 -3.44 21.21 14.22
C GLU A 68 -2.88 20.26 13.15
N GLY A 69 -3.39 19.03 13.07
CA GLY A 69 -2.89 18.02 12.13
C GLY A 69 -1.58 17.33 12.52
N THR A 70 -0.83 17.86 13.49
CA THR A 70 0.45 17.29 13.94
C THR A 70 0.26 15.97 14.70
N LEU A 71 -0.69 15.90 15.64
CA LEU A 71 -0.99 14.69 16.41
C LEU A 71 -1.49 13.57 15.49
N GLU A 72 -2.37 13.90 14.55
CA GLU A 72 -2.88 12.95 13.59
C GLU A 72 -1.76 12.39 12.71
N SER A 73 -0.86 13.26 12.24
CA SER A 73 0.28 12.86 11.40
C SER A 73 1.30 12.00 12.15
N ILE A 74 1.51 12.22 13.44
CA ILE A 74 2.30 11.33 14.30
C ILE A 74 1.65 9.94 14.38
N ALA A 75 0.34 9.88 14.63
CA ALA A 75 -0.39 8.62 14.73
C ALA A 75 -0.36 7.83 13.40
N VAL A 76 -0.39 8.51 12.26
CA VAL A 76 -0.17 7.87 10.94
C VAL A 76 1.22 7.28 10.85
N ALA A 77 2.25 8.07 11.17
CA ALA A 77 3.65 7.68 11.02
C ALA A 77 4.06 6.53 11.96
N GLN A 78 3.48 6.45 13.15
CA GLN A 78 3.84 5.43 14.14
C GLN A 78 2.95 4.18 14.08
N THR A 79 1.63 4.35 13.94
CA THR A 79 0.68 3.23 14.13
C THR A 79 -0.29 3.03 12.98
N GLY A 80 -0.32 3.95 11.99
CA GLY A 80 -1.37 3.98 10.98
C GLY A 80 -2.77 4.25 11.57
N TRP A 81 -2.84 5.02 12.66
CA TRP A 81 -4.04 5.23 13.48
C TRP A 81 -4.66 3.94 14.03
N ARG A 82 -3.82 3.06 14.57
CA ARG A 82 -4.29 1.85 15.26
C ARG A 82 -4.03 1.99 16.74
N ASN A 83 -5.00 1.61 17.56
CA ASN A 83 -4.75 1.43 19.00
C ASN A 83 -3.93 0.15 19.20
N VAL A 84 -2.62 0.22 18.98
CA VAL A 84 -1.73 -0.94 19.06
C VAL A 84 -1.58 -1.41 20.50
N GLN A 85 -1.80 -2.71 20.70
CA GLN A 85 -1.64 -3.38 21.98
C GLN A 85 -0.70 -4.57 21.74
N PRO A 86 0.58 -4.47 22.14
CA PRO A 86 1.51 -5.58 22.03
C PRO A 86 0.95 -6.82 22.73
N ALA A 87 1.01 -7.98 22.08
CA ALA A 87 0.56 -9.23 22.68
C ALA A 87 1.37 -9.52 23.97
N LYS A 88 0.67 -9.97 25.03
CA LYS A 88 1.30 -10.30 26.33
C LYS A 88 2.28 -11.49 26.28
N GLU A 89 2.35 -12.22 25.16
CA GLU A 89 3.11 -13.44 25.02
C GLU A 89 4.28 -13.30 24.04
N ALA A 90 5.49 -13.18 24.59
CA ALA A 90 6.74 -13.85 24.17
C ALA A 90 7.95 -13.09 24.77
N MET A 91 8.10 -13.17 26.09
CA MET A 91 9.20 -12.56 26.85
C MET A 91 10.58 -13.24 26.64
N GLU A 92 10.82 -13.96 25.55
CA GLU A 92 12.09 -14.70 25.33
C GLU A 92 12.86 -14.33 24.06
N HIS A 93 12.47 -13.28 23.34
CA HIS A 93 13.14 -12.90 22.10
C HIS A 93 13.49 -11.40 22.07
N ARG A 94 14.65 -11.07 21.48
CA ARG A 94 15.26 -9.74 21.47
C ARG A 94 14.55 -8.79 20.49
N HIS A 95 13.33 -8.36 20.82
CA HIS A 95 12.51 -7.49 19.99
C HIS A 95 12.83 -6.01 20.15
N MET A 96 12.48 -5.25 19.12
CA MET A 96 12.34 -3.80 19.24
C MET A 96 11.31 -3.49 20.34
N PRO A 97 11.55 -2.45 21.17
CA PRO A 97 10.62 -2.02 22.21
C PRO A 97 9.21 -1.81 21.66
N ALA A 98 8.23 -2.35 22.35
CA ALA A 98 6.85 -2.34 21.88
C ALA A 98 6.23 -0.94 22.02
N ALA A 99 5.52 -0.51 20.96
CA ALA A 99 4.76 0.73 20.95
C ALA A 99 3.33 0.51 21.46
N TYR A 100 2.78 1.48 22.20
CA TYR A 100 1.46 1.38 22.81
C TYR A 100 0.51 2.50 22.38
N GLY A 101 -0.73 2.11 22.11
CA GLY A 101 -1.85 3.00 21.84
C GLY A 101 -1.81 3.67 20.47
N VAL A 102 -2.77 4.56 20.20
CA VAL A 102 -2.93 5.26 18.90
C VAL A 102 -1.67 6.03 18.49
N MET A 103 -0.94 6.55 19.45
CA MET A 103 0.22 7.43 19.25
C MET A 103 1.55 6.68 19.24
N GLY A 104 1.55 5.37 19.52
CA GLY A 104 2.75 4.54 19.52
C GLY A 104 3.77 4.94 20.58
N LEU A 105 3.32 5.16 21.82
CA LEU A 105 4.21 5.58 22.92
C LEU A 105 5.02 4.41 23.47
N TYR A 106 6.29 4.64 23.79
CA TYR A 106 7.21 3.63 24.34
C TYR A 106 7.28 3.62 25.87
N GLN A 107 7.67 2.47 26.44
CA GLN A 107 7.83 2.26 27.88
C GLN A 107 9.30 2.11 28.35
N GLY A 108 10.28 2.36 27.48
CA GLY A 108 11.71 2.21 27.80
C GLY A 108 12.43 1.19 26.92
N GLU A 109 13.22 0.30 27.54
CA GLU A 109 13.90 -0.83 26.87
C GLU A 109 14.93 -0.43 25.80
N GLY A 110 15.60 0.69 26.00
CA GLY A 110 16.54 1.28 25.03
C GLY A 110 15.95 2.47 24.28
N PHE A 111 14.62 2.64 24.32
CA PHE A 111 13.91 3.85 23.92
C PHE A 111 13.53 4.69 25.16
N ASP A 112 12.93 5.86 24.94
CA ASP A 112 12.43 6.69 26.03
C ASP A 112 11.17 6.11 26.68
N ASP A 113 11.05 6.27 27.99
CA ASP A 113 9.82 5.95 28.73
C ASP A 113 8.78 7.07 28.57
N GLN A 114 8.26 7.21 27.35
CA GLN A 114 7.24 8.19 27.00
C GLN A 114 5.95 7.96 27.79
N VAL A 115 5.52 6.70 27.97
CA VAL A 115 4.33 6.36 28.77
C VAL A 115 4.49 6.86 30.21
N GLY A 116 5.61 6.58 30.86
CA GLY A 116 5.86 7.03 32.23
C GLY A 116 5.96 8.54 32.36
N ALA A 117 6.64 9.19 31.41
CA ALA A 117 6.74 10.64 31.38
C ALA A 117 5.37 11.30 31.18
N ALA A 118 4.56 10.81 30.23
CA ALA A 118 3.25 11.38 29.93
C ALA A 118 2.23 11.12 31.04
N ALA A 119 2.20 9.91 31.61
CA ALA A 119 1.35 9.54 32.73
C ALA A 119 1.47 10.55 33.89
N LYS A 120 2.72 10.94 34.20
CA LYS A 120 3.01 11.98 35.20
C LYS A 120 2.49 13.36 34.79
N LEU A 121 2.64 13.75 33.52
CA LEU A 121 2.22 15.06 33.01
C LEU A 121 0.70 15.24 33.06
N ILE A 122 -0.06 14.19 32.74
CA ILE A 122 -1.54 14.27 32.66
C ILE A 122 -2.26 13.72 33.90
N GLY A 123 -1.51 13.25 34.91
CA GLY A 123 -2.08 12.72 36.16
C GLY A 123 -2.87 11.41 36.00
N LEU A 124 -2.50 10.56 35.02
CA LEU A 124 -3.14 9.26 34.78
C LEU A 124 -2.17 8.09 35.06
N SER A 125 -2.70 6.87 35.20
CA SER A 125 -1.86 5.68 35.35
C SER A 125 -1.22 5.27 34.02
N ARG A 126 -0.06 4.60 34.08
CA ARG A 126 0.61 4.02 32.89
C ARG A 126 -0.32 3.09 32.12
N GLU A 127 -1.08 2.28 32.84
CA GLU A 127 -2.05 1.33 32.26
C GLU A 127 -3.07 2.06 31.40
N ARG A 128 -3.69 3.14 31.92
CA ARG A 128 -4.63 3.95 31.13
C ARG A 128 -3.97 4.57 29.91
N VAL A 129 -2.75 5.11 30.03
CA VAL A 129 -2.01 5.66 28.89
C VAL A 129 -1.75 4.61 27.81
N THR A 130 -1.58 3.34 28.18
CA THR A 130 -1.40 2.27 27.20
C THR A 130 -2.68 1.72 26.61
N THR A 131 -3.79 1.65 27.35
CA THR A 131 -4.99 0.91 26.92
C THR A 131 -6.13 1.78 26.41
N ASP A 132 -6.26 3.01 26.91
CA ASP A 132 -7.34 3.96 26.60
C ASP A 132 -6.88 4.94 25.49
N PRO A 133 -7.47 4.90 24.28
CA PRO A 133 -7.12 5.79 23.18
C PRO A 133 -7.17 7.28 23.54
N ALA A 134 -8.14 7.70 24.35
CA ALA A 134 -8.28 9.10 24.73
C ALA A 134 -7.13 9.54 25.65
N ALA A 135 -6.78 8.69 26.62
CA ALA A 135 -5.64 8.93 27.51
C ALA A 135 -4.31 8.90 26.73
N ASN A 136 -4.16 8.01 25.75
CA ASN A 136 -2.97 7.89 24.92
C ASN A 136 -2.75 9.12 24.02
N ILE A 137 -3.81 9.61 23.36
CA ILE A 137 -3.76 10.83 22.54
C ILE A 137 -3.45 12.05 23.41
N LEU A 138 -4.09 12.17 24.58
CA LEU A 138 -3.83 13.27 25.50
C LEU A 138 -2.40 13.24 26.07
N ALA A 139 -1.90 12.04 26.40
CA ALA A 139 -0.52 11.82 26.82
C ALA A 139 0.48 12.27 25.76
N ALA A 140 0.24 11.93 24.50
CA ALA A 140 1.08 12.39 23.39
C ALA A 140 1.02 13.91 23.22
N ALA A 141 -0.16 14.52 23.32
CA ALA A 141 -0.30 15.98 23.26
C ALA A 141 0.49 16.69 24.36
N ALA A 142 0.47 16.17 25.58
CA ALA A 142 1.25 16.71 26.70
C ALA A 142 2.76 16.63 26.47
N LEU A 143 3.25 15.49 25.95
CA LEU A 143 4.66 15.32 25.59
C LEU A 143 5.08 16.24 24.45
N LEU A 144 4.22 16.38 23.44
CA LEU A 144 4.46 17.20 22.28
C LEU A 144 4.48 18.69 22.64
N ASP A 145 3.53 19.18 23.43
CA ASP A 145 3.51 20.56 23.93
C ASP A 145 4.80 20.88 24.70
N ARG A 146 5.23 19.98 25.58
CA ARG A 146 6.53 20.12 26.28
C ARG A 146 7.70 20.21 25.30
N ALA A 147 7.73 19.37 24.26
CA ALA A 147 8.78 19.37 23.24
C ALA A 147 8.78 20.68 22.42
N PHE A 148 7.61 21.19 22.05
CA PHE A 148 7.47 22.46 21.34
C PHE A 148 7.89 23.65 22.20
N ARG A 149 7.52 23.70 23.49
CA ARG A 149 7.98 24.76 24.41
C ARG A 149 9.50 24.79 24.49
N GLN A 150 10.14 23.62 24.58
CA GLN A 150 11.60 23.51 24.60
C GLN A 150 12.24 23.96 23.29
N ALA A 151 11.68 23.55 22.14
CA ALA A 151 12.16 23.95 20.82
C ALA A 151 12.00 25.46 20.56
N ALA A 152 10.85 26.03 20.93
CA ALA A 152 10.56 27.46 20.82
C ALA A 152 11.52 28.28 21.70
N THR A 153 11.75 27.84 22.95
CA THR A 153 12.71 28.49 23.86
C THR A 153 14.13 28.47 23.29
N ALA A 154 14.57 27.31 22.79
CA ALA A 154 15.87 27.17 22.13
C ALA A 154 16.02 28.02 20.86
N SER A 155 14.89 28.41 20.26
CA SER A 155 14.83 29.20 19.03
C SER A 155 14.50 30.68 19.29
N GLY A 156 14.75 31.18 20.50
CA GLY A 156 14.54 32.60 20.85
C GLY A 156 13.07 32.99 21.01
N GLY A 157 12.19 32.05 21.37
CA GLY A 157 10.76 32.29 21.60
C GLY A 157 9.90 32.32 20.33
N LYS A 158 10.38 31.72 19.23
CA LYS A 158 9.62 31.59 17.99
C LYS A 158 8.31 30.82 18.16
N SER A 159 7.35 31.10 17.27
CA SER A 159 6.03 30.47 17.23
C SER A 159 6.11 28.95 17.02
N PHE A 160 5.13 28.20 17.51
CA PHE A 160 5.02 26.76 17.25
C PHE A 160 4.73 26.46 15.77
N ASN A 161 4.21 27.44 15.01
CA ASN A 161 4.01 27.33 13.57
C ASN A 161 5.28 27.61 12.76
N ASP A 162 6.40 27.99 13.38
CA ASP A 162 7.69 28.10 12.68
C ASP A 162 8.21 26.70 12.34
N GLU A 163 8.53 26.47 11.07
CA GLU A 163 8.79 25.12 10.55
C GLU A 163 10.04 24.47 11.19
N ALA A 164 11.04 25.28 11.56
CA ALA A 164 12.23 24.79 12.26
C ALA A 164 11.92 24.41 13.72
N VAL A 165 11.03 25.16 14.38
CA VAL A 165 10.52 24.81 15.72
C VAL A 165 9.75 23.49 15.65
N MET A 166 8.87 23.31 14.66
CA MET A 166 8.13 22.05 14.46
C MET A 166 9.08 20.86 14.27
N ALA A 167 10.06 20.99 13.37
CA ALA A 167 11.02 19.93 13.11
C ALA A 167 11.84 19.54 14.36
N ASN A 168 12.28 20.53 15.14
CA ASN A 168 13.06 20.28 16.36
C ASN A 168 12.19 19.65 17.47
N ALA A 169 10.95 20.11 17.61
CA ALA A 169 10.00 19.55 18.58
C ALA A 169 9.68 18.09 18.27
N LEU A 170 9.44 17.75 17.00
CA LEU A 170 9.19 16.38 16.56
C LEU A 170 10.39 15.45 16.77
N GLN A 171 11.61 15.93 16.51
CA GLN A 171 12.83 15.18 16.82
C GLN A 171 12.93 14.86 18.31
N ARG A 172 12.64 15.83 19.19
CA ARG A 172 12.62 15.62 20.66
C ARG A 172 11.50 14.67 21.09
N TYR A 173 10.36 14.72 20.41
CA TYR A 173 9.21 13.88 20.72
C TYR A 173 9.44 12.41 20.36
N ALA A 174 10.20 12.12 19.29
CA ALA A 174 10.30 10.81 18.64
C ALA A 174 10.49 9.59 19.56
N GLY A 175 11.13 9.76 20.72
CA GLY A 175 11.30 8.71 21.74
C GLY A 175 12.43 7.73 21.44
N PHE A 176 13.26 7.99 20.43
CA PHE A 176 14.38 7.16 20.02
C PHE A 176 15.70 7.61 20.66
N GLY A 177 16.42 6.67 21.29
CA GLY A 177 17.84 6.73 21.66
C GLY A 177 18.30 8.00 22.39
N LYS A 178 18.66 7.90 23.68
CA LYS A 178 19.08 9.06 24.49
C LYS A 178 20.45 9.64 24.16
N GLU A 179 21.29 8.90 23.44
CA GLU A 179 22.67 9.29 23.17
C GLU A 179 22.78 10.36 22.08
N ALA A 180 23.72 11.29 22.28
CA ALA A 180 24.12 12.26 21.27
C ALA A 180 24.94 11.53 20.19
N GLY A 181 24.61 11.79 18.93
CA GLY A 181 25.35 11.28 17.78
C GLY A 181 24.60 11.52 16.48
N ASN A 182 25.33 11.66 15.37
CA ASN A 182 24.78 11.97 14.04
C ASN A 182 23.78 10.91 13.58
N ILE A 183 23.96 9.67 14.01
CA ILE A 183 23.11 8.55 13.63
C ILE A 183 21.76 8.55 14.38
N GLN A 184 21.77 8.74 15.70
CA GLN A 184 20.53 8.90 16.47
C GLN A 184 19.81 10.21 16.08
N SER A 185 20.59 11.22 15.70
CA SER A 185 20.07 12.44 15.07
C SER A 185 19.31 12.09 13.79
N TYR A 186 19.90 11.32 12.87
CA TYR A 186 19.23 10.91 11.62
C TYR A 186 17.90 10.18 11.86
N ALA A 187 17.84 9.23 12.81
CA ALA A 187 16.58 8.51 13.11
C ALA A 187 15.47 9.47 13.56
N ARG A 188 15.78 10.40 14.48
CA ARG A 188 14.84 11.44 14.93
C ARG A 188 14.44 12.40 13.81
N GLN A 189 15.39 12.77 12.96
CA GLN A 189 15.17 13.64 11.82
C GLN A 189 14.29 12.98 10.76
N SER A 190 14.48 11.68 10.49
CA SER A 190 13.63 10.91 9.57
C SER A 190 12.19 10.84 10.08
N PHE A 191 11.99 10.66 11.40
CA PHE A 191 10.66 10.72 11.99
C PHE A 191 10.02 12.10 11.82
N ALA A 192 10.74 13.16 12.17
CA ALA A 192 10.24 14.52 12.02
C ALA A 192 9.90 14.85 10.55
N TYR A 193 10.75 14.41 9.61
CA TYR A 193 10.51 14.58 8.18
C TYR A 193 9.25 13.86 7.72
N GLN A 194 9.04 12.61 8.14
CA GLN A 194 7.84 11.84 7.79
C GLN A 194 6.57 12.52 8.32
N VAL A 195 6.58 12.99 9.57
CA VAL A 195 5.45 13.70 10.17
C VAL A 195 5.18 15.02 9.45
N LEU A 196 6.20 15.85 9.20
CA LEU A 196 6.01 17.13 8.50
C LEU A 196 5.57 16.94 7.05
N THR A 197 6.03 15.89 6.38
CA THR A 197 5.55 15.54 5.04
C THR A 197 4.08 15.14 5.06
N ALA A 198 3.65 14.38 6.08
CA ALA A 198 2.25 14.01 6.26
C ALA A 198 1.37 15.23 6.59
N VAL A 199 1.84 16.16 7.43
CA VAL A 199 1.15 17.45 7.67
C VAL A 199 1.07 18.25 6.36
N SER A 200 2.18 18.33 5.62
CA SER A 200 2.26 19.11 4.38
C SER A 200 1.32 18.62 3.29
N LYS A 201 1.24 17.30 3.11
CA LYS A 201 0.41 16.67 2.08
C LYS A 201 -1.04 16.48 2.53
N GLY A 202 -1.29 16.56 3.84
CA GLY A 202 -2.49 16.04 4.46
C GLY A 202 -2.51 14.51 4.40
N VAL A 203 -3.41 13.92 5.18
CA VAL A 203 -3.59 12.46 5.18
C VAL A 203 -5.05 12.15 4.97
N LYS A 204 -5.33 11.34 3.94
CA LYS A 204 -6.66 10.81 3.65
C LYS A 204 -6.62 9.31 3.97
N GLY A 205 -7.28 8.91 5.06
CA GLY A 205 -7.50 7.51 5.39
C GLY A 205 -8.99 7.22 5.50
N ASP A 206 -9.39 5.98 5.25
CA ASP A 206 -10.76 5.56 5.45
C ASP A 206 -11.16 5.80 6.93
N GLY A 207 -12.06 6.77 7.17
CA GLY A 207 -12.54 7.17 8.50
C GLY A 207 -11.87 8.41 9.13
N ILE A 208 -10.78 8.93 8.57
CA ILE A 208 -10.10 10.13 9.10
C ILE A 208 -9.44 10.95 7.98
N ARG A 209 -9.71 12.26 7.99
CA ARG A 209 -9.16 13.20 7.02
C ARG A 209 -8.44 14.32 7.75
N VAL A 210 -7.14 14.44 7.51
CA VAL A 210 -6.30 15.54 7.97
C VAL A 210 -6.05 16.45 6.78
N PRO A 211 -6.52 17.71 6.81
CA PRO A 211 -6.26 18.67 5.74
C PRO A 211 -4.76 18.88 5.55
N ALA A 212 -4.35 19.07 4.30
CA ALA A 212 -3.00 19.51 3.98
C ALA A 212 -2.75 20.91 4.56
N GLN A 213 -1.57 21.12 5.13
CA GLN A 213 -1.14 22.42 5.60
C GLN A 213 0.09 22.89 4.84
N ALA A 214 0.21 24.19 4.61
CA ALA A 214 1.37 24.74 3.95
C ALA A 214 2.58 24.68 4.90
N ILE A 215 3.45 23.68 4.70
CA ILE A 215 4.72 23.54 5.40
C ILE A 215 5.85 23.75 4.40
N ASN A 216 6.71 24.74 4.66
CA ASN A 216 7.93 24.88 3.88
C ASN A 216 9.02 23.97 4.46
N ILE A 217 9.19 22.79 3.85
CA ILE A 217 10.16 21.77 4.30
C ILE A 217 11.61 22.29 4.21
N ASP A 218 11.93 23.20 3.29
CA ASP A 218 13.26 23.81 3.17
C ASP A 218 13.60 24.72 4.35
N LYS A 219 12.58 25.22 5.07
CA LYS A 219 12.77 25.96 6.34
C LYS A 219 12.82 25.05 7.56
N ALA A 220 12.19 23.88 7.47
CA ALA A 220 12.15 22.90 8.55
C ALA A 220 13.52 22.23 8.77
N PHE A 221 14.27 22.02 7.69
CA PHE A 221 15.56 21.34 7.72
C PHE A 221 16.62 22.14 6.95
N PRO A 222 17.86 22.27 7.48
CA PRO A 222 18.99 22.79 6.72
C PRO A 222 19.16 22.05 5.38
N ALA A 223 19.52 22.76 4.31
CA ALA A 223 19.57 22.18 2.96
C ALA A 223 20.42 20.89 2.85
N ALA A 224 21.56 20.83 3.54
CA ALA A 224 22.38 19.62 3.60
C ALA A 224 21.64 18.45 4.26
N GLN A 225 20.93 18.72 5.35
CA GLN A 225 20.12 17.71 6.05
C GLN A 225 18.91 17.28 5.23
N LEU A 226 18.25 18.21 4.55
CA LEU A 226 17.11 17.88 3.70
C LEU A 226 17.55 17.01 2.52
N LYS A 227 18.68 17.35 1.91
CA LYS A 227 19.31 16.53 0.87
C LYS A 227 19.63 15.13 1.39
N LEU A 228 20.05 14.98 2.65
CA LEU A 228 20.22 13.67 3.29
C LEU A 228 18.88 12.92 3.46
N LEU A 229 17.86 13.58 3.99
CA LEU A 229 16.53 12.98 4.24
C LEU A 229 15.80 12.57 2.94
N GLN A 230 16.11 13.28 1.85
CA GLN A 230 15.60 13.04 0.50
C GLN A 230 16.56 12.22 -0.37
N ALA A 231 17.78 11.94 0.11
CA ALA A 231 18.83 11.34 -0.70
C ALA A 231 18.39 9.95 -1.17
N PRO A 232 18.68 9.60 -2.44
CA PRO A 232 18.49 8.24 -2.92
C PRO A 232 19.56 7.28 -2.34
N VAL A 233 20.74 7.79 -1.96
CA VAL A 233 21.89 7.01 -1.47
C VAL A 233 22.67 7.82 -0.42
N LEU A 234 23.03 7.21 0.71
CA LEU A 234 23.89 7.79 1.76
C LEU A 234 24.94 6.79 2.22
N THR A 235 26.06 7.28 2.74
CA THR A 235 27.06 6.46 3.45
C THR A 235 27.18 6.93 4.90
N LEU A 236 26.92 6.05 5.88
CA LEU A 236 27.17 6.35 7.29
C LEU A 236 28.43 5.64 7.80
N ARG A 237 29.27 6.38 8.54
CA ARG A 237 30.51 5.86 9.15
C ARG A 237 30.38 5.86 10.67
N TYR A 238 30.41 4.68 11.26
CA TYR A 238 30.11 4.48 12.68
C TYR A 238 31.30 4.78 13.61
N ASP A 239 32.51 4.46 13.16
CA ASP A 239 33.76 4.76 13.87
C ASP A 239 34.00 6.25 14.04
N SER A 240 33.50 7.06 13.10
CA SER A 240 33.59 8.52 13.12
C SER A 240 32.27 9.23 13.43
N ASP A 241 31.19 8.50 13.70
CA ASP A 241 29.83 9.04 13.84
C ASP A 241 29.51 10.08 12.75
N SER A 242 29.60 9.74 11.44
CA SER A 242 29.37 10.67 10.32
C SER A 242 28.35 10.16 9.28
N VAL A 243 27.78 11.10 8.51
CA VAL A 243 26.74 10.89 7.49
C VAL A 243 27.16 11.64 6.21
N ASP A 244 27.51 10.95 5.13
CA ASP A 244 28.05 11.53 3.89
C ASP A 244 27.16 11.24 2.66
N MET A 245 27.17 12.17 1.69
CA MET A 245 26.54 12.05 0.36
C MET A 245 27.57 11.68 -0.71
N ASP A 246 27.13 11.07 -1.80
CA ASP A 246 28.02 10.54 -2.86
C ASP A 246 28.57 11.61 -3.84
N ASP A 247 28.19 12.88 -3.73
CA ASP A 247 28.47 13.91 -4.77
C ASP A 247 29.78 14.72 -4.62
N GLY A 248 30.80 14.13 -3.98
CA GLY A 248 32.16 14.20 -4.52
C GLY A 248 33.05 15.40 -4.20
N THR A 249 33.77 15.31 -3.07
CA THR A 249 35.19 15.73 -3.07
C THR A 249 36.04 14.53 -2.68
N THR A 250 36.66 13.91 -3.70
CA THR A 250 37.52 12.71 -3.67
C THR A 250 37.34 11.81 -2.43
N ALA A 251 36.27 11.02 -2.44
CA ALA A 251 35.96 10.11 -1.34
C ALA A 251 36.81 8.84 -1.44
N GLN A 252 37.72 8.69 -0.49
CA GLN A 252 38.20 7.38 -0.05
C GLN A 252 36.98 6.55 0.40
N PRO A 253 36.93 5.27 0.03
CA PRO A 253 35.68 4.49 0.07
C PRO A 253 35.44 3.79 1.43
N PRO A 254 34.18 3.40 1.78
CA PRO A 254 33.79 3.04 3.14
C PRO A 254 34.32 1.68 3.61
N VAL A 255 34.81 1.64 4.86
CA VAL A 255 35.37 0.48 5.57
C VAL A 255 34.33 -0.11 6.54
N ASP A 256 34.34 -1.45 6.67
CA ASP A 256 33.52 -2.18 7.65
C ASP A 256 33.91 -1.80 9.08
N ALA A 257 32.94 -1.37 9.89
CA ALA A 257 33.20 -0.95 11.26
C ALA A 257 33.57 -2.15 12.16
N GLY A 258 34.82 -2.19 12.60
CA GLY A 258 35.20 -2.80 13.89
C GLY A 258 35.71 -4.24 13.93
N LYS A 259 36.02 -4.90 12.80
CA LYS A 259 36.72 -6.20 12.82
C LYS A 259 37.89 -6.22 11.82
N SER A 260 39.09 -5.98 12.33
CA SER A 260 40.41 -6.20 11.71
C SER A 260 40.59 -5.66 10.29
N ALA A 261 41.20 -4.47 10.20
CA ALA A 261 41.73 -3.89 8.97
C ALA A 261 42.80 -4.80 8.34
N GLY A 262 42.41 -5.57 7.32
CA GLY A 262 43.32 -6.25 6.40
C GLY A 262 42.94 -5.87 4.97
N THR A 263 43.64 -4.87 4.41
CA THR A 263 43.70 -4.49 2.97
C THR A 263 42.50 -4.91 2.10
N ALA A 264 41.29 -4.52 2.48
CA ALA A 264 40.08 -4.80 1.71
C ALA A 264 39.72 -3.55 0.89
N GLN A 265 39.81 -3.68 -0.43
CA GLN A 265 39.25 -2.72 -1.38
C GLN A 265 37.77 -2.51 -1.06
N ALA A 266 37.34 -1.26 -0.95
CA ALA A 266 35.95 -0.97 -0.67
C ALA A 266 35.03 -1.40 -1.82
N LYS A 267 33.89 -1.99 -1.45
CA LYS A 267 32.89 -2.52 -2.37
C LYS A 267 31.66 -1.61 -2.43
N ALA A 268 31.12 -1.42 -3.65
CA ALA A 268 29.85 -0.74 -3.91
C ALA A 268 28.70 -1.34 -3.08
N MET A 269 27.60 -0.60 -2.88
CA MET A 269 26.39 -1.13 -2.24
C MET A 269 25.88 -2.36 -2.98
N ASP A 270 25.28 -3.31 -2.25
CA ASP A 270 24.81 -4.55 -2.87
C ASP A 270 23.57 -4.28 -3.76
N PHE A 271 22.74 -3.31 -3.36
CA PHE A 271 21.62 -2.78 -4.16
C PHE A 271 21.77 -1.26 -4.37
N GLY A 272 21.86 -0.83 -5.64
CA GLY A 272 22.23 0.54 -6.00
C GLY A 272 21.24 1.65 -5.61
N GLU A 273 19.96 1.31 -5.38
CA GLU A 273 18.94 2.28 -4.92
C GLU A 273 18.83 2.36 -3.39
N ALA A 274 19.60 1.56 -2.64
CA ALA A 274 19.51 1.55 -1.19
C ALA A 274 20.36 2.66 -0.56
N ILE A 275 19.93 3.14 0.60
CA ILE A 275 20.72 3.95 1.52
C ILE A 275 21.57 3.05 2.40
N TRP A 276 22.88 3.26 2.49
CA TRP A 276 23.72 2.52 3.44
C TRP A 276 23.64 3.12 4.84
N ASN A 277 23.11 2.35 5.79
CA ASN A 277 22.90 2.75 7.18
C ASN A 277 23.19 1.57 8.12
N PRO A 278 24.46 1.20 8.36
CA PRO A 278 24.79 -0.08 8.96
C PRO A 278 24.20 -0.26 10.36
N ALA A 279 23.77 -1.50 10.66
CA ALA A 279 23.50 -1.97 11.99
C ALA A 279 24.79 -1.97 12.83
N SER A 280 24.65 -2.03 14.17
CA SER A 280 25.82 -2.19 15.04
C SER A 280 26.59 -3.47 14.69
N GLY A 281 27.92 -3.44 14.73
CA GLY A 281 28.78 -4.63 14.56
C GLY A 281 28.51 -5.74 15.58
N ASN A 282 27.81 -5.42 16.68
CA ASN A 282 27.35 -6.37 17.70
C ASN A 282 26.04 -7.07 17.33
N ASN A 283 25.42 -6.72 16.20
CA ASN A 283 24.10 -7.19 15.79
C ASN A 283 24.14 -8.09 14.54
N TYR A 284 25.32 -8.42 14.01
CA TYR A 284 25.50 -9.33 12.88
C TYR A 284 26.85 -10.07 12.95
N SER A 285 26.99 -11.15 12.17
CA SER A 285 28.26 -11.88 12.02
C SER A 285 28.91 -11.57 10.67
N THR A 286 30.23 -11.42 10.66
CA THR A 286 31.03 -11.28 9.42
C THR A 286 31.37 -12.65 8.80
N ALA A 287 30.84 -13.75 9.37
CA ALA A 287 30.89 -15.05 8.72
C ALA A 287 30.20 -15.00 7.37
N TRP A 288 30.71 -15.79 6.42
CA TRP A 288 30.17 -15.82 5.06
C TRP A 288 28.70 -16.21 5.05
N ASN A 289 27.88 -15.45 4.33
CA ASN A 289 26.49 -15.78 4.04
C ASN A 289 26.41 -16.44 2.66
N SER A 290 25.94 -17.69 2.61
CA SER A 290 25.86 -18.45 1.36
C SER A 290 24.57 -18.18 0.56
N THR A 291 23.84 -17.12 0.93
CA THR A 291 22.56 -16.64 0.38
C THR A 291 21.88 -17.56 -0.62
N SER A 292 20.83 -18.24 -0.16
CA SER A 292 20.00 -19.12 -0.99
C SER A 292 18.50 -18.85 -0.83
N ALA A 293 18.11 -17.86 -0.03
CA ALA A 293 16.73 -17.47 0.18
C ALA A 293 16.57 -16.00 0.66
N VAL A 294 15.39 -15.43 0.43
CA VAL A 294 14.98 -14.09 0.90
C VAL A 294 13.80 -14.24 1.85
N ILE A 295 13.89 -13.61 3.02
CA ILE A 295 12.86 -13.68 4.06
C ILE A 295 12.26 -12.31 4.26
N LEU A 296 10.94 -12.24 4.12
CA LEU A 296 10.17 -11.02 4.32
C LEU A 296 9.66 -10.95 5.77
N HIS A 297 9.87 -9.80 6.39
CA HIS A 297 9.48 -9.50 7.77
C HIS A 297 8.59 -8.27 7.80
N THR A 298 7.80 -8.17 8.87
CA THR A 298 7.18 -6.89 9.27
C THR A 298 7.87 -6.41 10.54
N MET A 299 8.20 -5.11 10.60
CA MET A 299 8.94 -4.53 11.72
C MET A 299 8.21 -4.59 13.06
N GLU A 300 6.87 -4.77 13.04
CA GLU A 300 5.98 -4.61 14.19
C GLU A 300 6.20 -3.24 14.89
N GLY A 301 6.39 -2.22 14.07
CA GLY A 301 6.70 -0.85 14.46
C GLY A 301 7.17 -0.03 13.26
N SER A 302 7.83 1.10 13.51
CA SER A 302 8.14 2.07 12.46
C SER A 302 9.55 1.92 11.87
N TYR A 303 9.70 2.33 10.61
CA TYR A 303 10.98 2.41 9.89
C TYR A 303 12.10 3.10 10.69
N ALA A 304 11.80 4.27 11.28
CA ALA A 304 12.77 5.02 12.10
C ALA A 304 13.11 4.29 13.41
N GLY A 305 12.13 3.61 14.02
CA GLY A 305 12.33 2.75 15.18
C GLY A 305 13.29 1.60 14.88
N ALA A 306 13.09 0.90 13.77
CA ALA A 306 13.95 -0.22 13.35
C ALA A 306 15.40 0.23 13.11
N ILE A 307 15.61 1.39 12.48
CA ILE A 307 16.94 1.99 12.33
C ILE A 307 17.58 2.21 13.70
N SER A 308 16.89 2.87 14.62
CA SER A 308 17.39 3.14 15.98
C SER A 308 17.73 1.84 16.72
N TRP A 309 16.85 0.83 16.63
CA TRP A 309 16.99 -0.43 17.35
C TRP A 309 18.15 -1.28 16.85
N PHE A 310 18.28 -1.48 15.53
CA PHE A 310 19.38 -2.25 14.94
C PHE A 310 20.76 -1.60 15.14
N LYS A 311 20.79 -0.37 15.64
CA LYS A 311 22.01 0.35 16.00
C LYS A 311 22.34 0.30 17.48
N ASN A 312 21.40 -0.11 18.32
CA ASN A 312 21.68 -0.39 19.71
C ASN A 312 22.60 -1.63 19.80
N PRO A 313 23.84 -1.52 20.31
CA PRO A 313 24.77 -2.66 20.39
C PRO A 313 24.30 -3.77 21.33
N SER A 314 23.32 -3.48 22.19
CA SER A 314 22.69 -4.44 23.10
C SER A 314 21.47 -5.14 22.49
N ALA A 315 21.02 -4.74 21.31
CA ALA A 315 19.83 -5.33 20.66
C ALA A 315 20.10 -6.77 20.21
N GLN A 316 21.31 -7.04 19.70
CA GLN A 316 21.72 -8.33 19.16
C GLN A 316 20.71 -8.92 18.16
N VAL A 317 20.16 -8.05 17.31
CA VAL A 317 19.28 -8.34 16.15
C VAL A 317 19.51 -7.33 15.03
N SER A 318 19.34 -7.76 13.78
CA SER A 318 19.44 -6.90 12.60
C SER A 318 18.81 -7.58 11.38
N ALA A 319 18.47 -6.80 10.35
CA ALA A 319 18.14 -7.29 9.01
C ALA A 319 19.08 -6.69 7.96
N HIS A 320 19.03 -7.18 6.72
CA HIS A 320 19.85 -6.63 5.65
C HIS A 320 19.25 -5.34 5.11
N TYR A 321 17.92 -5.29 4.97
CA TYR A 321 17.22 -4.14 4.40
C TYR A 321 15.99 -3.75 5.22
N LEU A 322 15.69 -2.45 5.24
CA LEU A 322 14.47 -1.84 5.78
C LEU A 322 13.76 -1.08 4.66
N ILE A 323 12.43 -1.11 4.61
CA ILE A 323 11.66 -0.38 3.59
C ILE A 323 10.58 0.48 4.25
N ARG A 324 10.60 1.79 3.95
CA ARG A 324 9.66 2.77 4.48
C ARG A 324 8.30 2.72 3.79
N LYS A 325 7.20 2.73 4.56
CA LYS A 325 5.83 2.58 4.04
C LYS A 325 5.40 3.75 3.15
N SER A 326 5.79 4.97 3.49
CA SER A 326 5.28 6.19 2.86
C SER A 326 5.71 6.36 1.40
N ASP A 327 6.93 5.96 1.06
CA ASP A 327 7.55 6.26 -0.24
C ASP A 327 8.43 5.13 -0.79
N GLY A 328 8.55 4.01 -0.08
CA GLY A 328 9.34 2.86 -0.54
C GLY A 328 10.84 3.09 -0.43
N GLN A 329 11.32 4.07 0.35
CA GLN A 329 12.76 4.24 0.59
C GLN A 329 13.36 2.97 1.17
N ILE A 330 14.44 2.49 0.56
CA ILE A 330 15.16 1.28 0.97
C ILE A 330 16.42 1.69 1.70
N THR A 331 16.63 1.11 2.88
CA THR A 331 17.86 1.27 3.65
C THR A 331 18.53 -0.08 3.85
N GLN A 332 19.78 -0.21 3.43
CA GLN A 332 20.63 -1.36 3.68
C GLN A 332 21.37 -1.20 5.03
N MET A 333 21.15 -2.13 5.95
CA MET A 333 21.72 -2.14 7.31
C MET A 333 22.84 -3.18 7.47
N VAL A 334 22.86 -4.25 6.68
CA VAL A 334 23.92 -5.27 6.71
C VAL A 334 24.27 -5.69 5.29
N ARG A 335 25.56 -5.92 5.02
CA ARG A 335 26.03 -6.43 3.72
C ARG A 335 25.47 -7.83 3.46
N GLU A 336 25.07 -8.12 2.23
CA GLU A 336 24.47 -9.42 1.89
C GLU A 336 25.40 -10.63 2.08
N HIS A 337 26.72 -10.40 2.07
CA HIS A 337 27.71 -11.46 2.33
C HIS A 337 27.98 -11.69 3.83
N HIS A 338 27.43 -10.85 4.70
CA HIS A 338 27.42 -11.01 6.16
C HIS A 338 26.10 -11.62 6.62
N GLN A 339 26.09 -12.20 7.83
CA GLN A 339 24.90 -12.82 8.39
C GLN A 339 24.22 -11.84 9.34
N ALA A 340 23.19 -11.14 8.86
CA ALA A 340 22.30 -10.37 9.73
C ALA A 340 21.53 -11.30 10.68
N TRP A 341 21.17 -10.80 11.87
CA TRP A 341 20.51 -11.59 12.91
C TRP A 341 19.00 -11.34 12.94
N HIS A 342 18.29 -11.87 11.93
CA HIS A 342 16.84 -11.64 11.75
C HIS A 342 15.97 -12.91 11.86
N ALA A 343 16.54 -14.11 11.68
CA ALA A 343 15.78 -15.35 11.57
C ALA A 343 16.50 -16.56 12.21
N ALA A 344 17.22 -16.33 13.31
CA ALA A 344 17.90 -17.36 14.12
C ALA A 344 18.75 -18.34 13.27
N TYR A 345 18.40 -19.62 13.21
CA TYR A 345 19.14 -20.65 12.48
C TYR A 345 19.20 -20.42 10.96
N HIS A 346 18.35 -19.53 10.44
CA HIS A 346 18.28 -19.23 9.01
C HIS A 346 19.21 -18.09 8.58
N ASN A 347 19.86 -17.40 9.52
CA ASN A 347 20.71 -16.23 9.25
C ASN A 347 21.87 -16.51 8.28
N SER A 348 22.40 -17.74 8.24
CA SER A 348 23.61 -18.09 7.50
C SER A 348 23.42 -18.22 5.98
N TYR A 349 22.17 -18.25 5.51
CA TYR A 349 21.83 -18.46 4.11
C TYR A 349 20.69 -17.57 3.61
N THR A 350 20.23 -16.61 4.41
CA THR A 350 19.08 -15.77 4.06
C THR A 350 19.44 -14.29 4.03
N ILE A 351 18.69 -13.55 3.20
CA ILE A 351 18.61 -12.09 3.25
C ILE A 351 17.25 -11.69 3.84
N GLY A 352 17.26 -11.10 5.03
CA GLY A 352 16.08 -10.49 5.67
C GLY A 352 15.75 -9.08 5.18
N ILE A 353 14.49 -8.85 4.83
CA ILE A 353 13.91 -7.55 4.45
C ILE A 353 12.77 -7.21 5.41
N GLU A 354 12.90 -6.09 6.11
CA GLU A 354 11.92 -5.57 7.07
C GLU A 354 11.01 -4.52 6.43
N HIS A 355 9.70 -4.65 6.64
CA HIS A 355 8.69 -3.73 6.12
C HIS A 355 8.04 -2.93 7.24
N ASP A 356 7.97 -1.62 7.05
CA ASP A 356 7.41 -0.65 7.99
C ASP A 356 5.93 -0.95 8.33
N GLY A 357 5.60 -0.92 9.63
CA GLY A 357 4.27 -1.11 10.18
C GLY A 357 4.02 -2.47 10.82
N TYR A 358 2.81 -3.01 10.68
CA TYR A 358 2.29 -4.14 11.48
C TYR A 358 1.65 -5.23 10.61
N ALA A 359 1.99 -6.49 10.85
CA ALA A 359 1.49 -7.65 10.08
C ALA A 359 -0.02 -7.85 10.23
N SER A 360 -0.57 -7.41 11.36
CA SER A 360 -1.99 -7.43 11.68
C SER A 360 -2.80 -6.27 11.07
N ASP A 361 -2.17 -5.33 10.36
CA ASP A 361 -2.86 -4.21 9.72
C ASP A 361 -3.23 -4.54 8.26
N PRO A 362 -4.53 -4.66 7.90
CA PRO A 362 -4.96 -4.85 6.51
C PRO A 362 -4.60 -3.68 5.58
N GLY A 363 -4.32 -2.49 6.13
CA GLY A 363 -3.83 -1.31 5.40
C GLY A 363 -2.31 -1.15 5.43
N ASN A 364 -1.53 -2.17 5.82
CA ASN A 364 -0.09 -2.01 5.96
C ASN A 364 0.65 -1.88 4.62
N TRP A 365 0.21 -2.67 3.64
CA TRP A 365 0.97 -2.95 2.42
C TRP A 365 0.74 -1.89 1.34
N SER A 366 1.37 -0.72 1.49
CA SER A 366 1.33 0.35 0.48
C SER A 366 1.98 -0.10 -0.83
N ALA A 367 1.51 0.44 -1.96
CA ALA A 367 2.09 0.15 -3.27
C ALA A 367 3.59 0.53 -3.33
N ASN A 368 3.96 1.68 -2.76
CA ASN A 368 5.35 2.15 -2.72
C ASN A 368 6.28 1.13 -2.02
N MET A 369 5.87 0.62 -0.86
CA MET A 369 6.66 -0.34 -0.09
C MET A 369 6.72 -1.71 -0.77
N VAL A 370 5.59 -2.22 -1.28
CA VAL A 370 5.51 -3.51 -1.97
C VAL A 370 6.33 -3.50 -3.26
N ASN A 371 6.24 -2.42 -4.05
CA ASN A 371 7.02 -2.26 -5.28
C ASN A 371 8.52 -2.15 -5.00
N ALA A 372 8.93 -1.35 -4.02
CA ALA A 372 10.33 -1.24 -3.61
C ALA A 372 10.90 -2.59 -3.15
N SER A 373 10.14 -3.30 -2.33
CA SER A 373 10.50 -4.64 -1.85
C SER A 373 10.64 -5.64 -2.99
N ALA A 374 9.71 -5.64 -3.94
CA ALA A 374 9.77 -6.55 -5.06
C ALA A 374 10.96 -6.25 -6.01
N ARG A 375 11.25 -4.97 -6.29
CA ARG A 375 12.45 -4.57 -7.06
C ARG A 375 13.73 -5.06 -6.38
N LEU A 376 13.84 -4.86 -5.06
CA LEU A 376 14.97 -5.33 -4.27
C LEU A 376 15.11 -6.85 -4.31
N THR A 377 14.02 -7.59 -4.04
CA THR A 377 14.02 -9.06 -4.06
C THR A 377 14.37 -9.63 -5.43
N SER A 378 13.83 -9.06 -6.51
CA SER A 378 14.17 -9.47 -7.88
C SER A 378 15.68 -9.27 -8.17
N SER A 379 16.23 -8.12 -7.74
CA SER A 379 17.67 -7.85 -7.84
C SER A 379 18.51 -8.84 -7.03
N ILE A 380 18.10 -9.16 -5.79
CA ILE A 380 18.75 -10.17 -4.96
C ILE A 380 18.74 -11.53 -5.65
N CYS A 381 17.60 -11.97 -6.18
CA CYS A 381 17.49 -13.22 -6.91
C CYS A 381 18.46 -13.29 -8.09
N ALA A 382 18.53 -12.22 -8.90
CA ALA A 382 19.43 -12.15 -10.03
C ALA A 382 20.91 -12.17 -9.61
N ARG A 383 21.29 -11.42 -8.56
CA ARG A 383 22.68 -11.26 -8.12
C ARG A 383 23.21 -12.46 -7.34
N GLN A 384 22.36 -13.10 -6.54
CA GLN A 384 22.73 -14.18 -5.61
C GLN A 384 22.36 -15.58 -6.12
N GLY A 385 21.70 -15.68 -7.28
CA GLY A 385 21.25 -16.96 -7.85
C GLY A 385 20.09 -17.61 -7.08
N VAL A 386 19.31 -16.81 -6.34
CA VAL A 386 18.10 -17.30 -5.64
C VAL A 386 16.98 -17.51 -6.66
N ASN A 387 16.32 -18.66 -6.62
CA ASN A 387 15.21 -18.95 -7.53
C ASN A 387 13.92 -18.20 -7.12
N CYS A 388 13.71 -17.00 -7.66
CA CYS A 388 12.50 -16.20 -7.40
C CYS A 388 11.20 -16.88 -7.86
N ALA A 389 11.24 -17.80 -8.82
CA ALA A 389 10.05 -18.54 -9.27
C ALA A 389 9.57 -19.57 -8.24
N SER A 390 10.40 -19.88 -7.25
CA SER A 390 10.01 -20.71 -6.10
C SER A 390 9.34 -19.93 -4.97
N ALA A 391 9.12 -18.62 -5.13
CA ALA A 391 8.49 -17.79 -4.12
C ALA A 391 7.09 -18.30 -3.74
N TRP A 392 6.68 -18.06 -2.50
CA TRP A 392 5.35 -18.43 -2.02
C TRP A 392 4.25 -17.73 -2.82
N GLN A 393 3.24 -18.48 -3.24
CA GLN A 393 2.11 -18.02 -4.06
C GLN A 393 0.75 -18.20 -3.39
N GLY A 394 0.72 -18.84 -2.22
CA GLY A 394 -0.53 -19.05 -1.47
C GLY A 394 -0.93 -17.82 -0.65
N PRO A 395 -2.00 -17.94 0.17
CA PRO A 395 -2.45 -16.86 1.03
C PRO A 395 -1.42 -16.52 2.11
N GLY A 396 -1.57 -15.35 2.74
CA GLY A 396 -0.89 -15.06 3.99
C GLY A 396 -1.60 -15.75 5.17
N TYR A 397 -0.90 -15.82 6.32
CA TYR A 397 -1.43 -16.43 7.55
C TYR A 397 -1.29 -15.50 8.75
N ASN A 398 -2.20 -15.58 9.72
CA ASN A 398 -2.11 -14.90 11.03
C ASN A 398 -1.57 -15.81 12.14
N TYR A 399 -1.05 -16.96 11.75
CA TYR A 399 -0.38 -17.93 12.59
C TYR A 399 0.86 -18.43 11.84
N TRP A 400 1.71 -19.19 12.52
CA TRP A 400 2.89 -19.76 11.92
C TRP A 400 2.56 -20.89 10.93
N HIS A 401 3.14 -20.88 9.73
CA HIS A 401 2.80 -21.80 8.63
C HIS A 401 4.05 -22.24 7.85
N VAL A 402 4.66 -23.40 8.18
CA VAL A 402 5.83 -23.90 7.41
C VAL A 402 5.48 -24.07 5.96
N VAL A 403 6.38 -23.58 5.12
CA VAL A 403 6.40 -23.95 3.71
C VAL A 403 7.69 -24.71 3.40
N PRO A 404 7.67 -25.63 2.42
CA PRO A 404 8.85 -26.42 2.06
C PRO A 404 10.12 -25.59 1.83
N ASP A 405 11.29 -26.16 2.10
CA ASP A 405 12.59 -25.51 1.87
C ASP A 405 12.87 -25.20 0.39
N SER A 406 12.13 -25.83 -0.53
CA SER A 406 12.17 -25.50 -1.95
C SER A 406 11.68 -24.07 -2.24
N VAL A 407 10.83 -23.50 -1.38
CA VAL A 407 10.37 -22.12 -1.50
C VAL A 407 11.49 -21.18 -1.06
N ARG A 408 12.04 -20.36 -1.96
CA ARG A 408 13.21 -19.51 -1.65
C ARG A 408 12.91 -18.05 -1.33
N VAL A 409 11.69 -17.58 -1.60
CA VAL A 409 11.21 -16.28 -1.11
C VAL A 409 9.95 -16.53 -0.29
N LYS A 410 10.02 -16.28 1.02
CA LYS A 410 8.95 -16.62 1.98
C LYS A 410 8.91 -15.66 3.16
N GLY A 411 7.83 -15.73 3.94
CA GLY A 411 7.72 -14.97 5.18
C GLY A 411 8.52 -15.58 6.31
N HIS A 412 8.86 -14.78 7.32
CA HIS A 412 9.48 -15.26 8.56
C HIS A 412 8.63 -16.35 9.25
N GLY A 413 7.32 -16.15 9.30
CA GLY A 413 6.36 -17.12 9.83
C GLY A 413 6.28 -18.43 9.05
N MET A 414 7.08 -18.61 7.99
CA MET A 414 7.09 -19.79 7.13
C MET A 414 8.36 -20.65 7.25
N LEU A 415 9.23 -20.38 8.22
CA LEU A 415 10.53 -21.02 8.37
C LEU A 415 10.50 -22.34 9.19
N THR A 416 10.30 -22.33 10.52
CA THR A 416 10.32 -23.55 11.37
C THR A 416 9.43 -23.49 12.62
N SER A 417 9.09 -24.66 13.20
CA SER A 417 7.99 -24.94 14.15
C SER A 417 8.12 -24.48 15.58
N ASN A 418 8.90 -23.43 15.81
CA ASN A 418 9.28 -23.04 17.16
C ASN A 418 9.44 -21.53 17.36
N GLN A 419 8.93 -20.67 16.47
CA GLN A 419 9.20 -19.23 16.57
C GLN A 419 7.99 -18.34 16.93
N ASN A 420 6.75 -18.86 17.04
CA ASN A 420 5.55 -18.05 17.34
C ASN A 420 5.43 -16.76 16.49
N ARG A 421 6.00 -16.75 15.29
CA ARG A 421 5.98 -15.64 14.33
C ARG A 421 5.02 -15.94 13.19
N TYR A 422 4.33 -14.92 12.72
CA TYR A 422 3.42 -15.02 11.58
C TYR A 422 3.72 -13.97 10.49
N ASP A 423 4.73 -13.11 10.69
CA ASP A 423 5.06 -12.04 9.76
C ASP A 423 5.59 -12.60 8.40
N PRO A 424 5.26 -11.94 7.27
CA PRO A 424 4.62 -10.63 7.13
C PRO A 424 3.10 -10.64 7.36
N GLY A 425 2.50 -11.78 7.65
CA GLY A 425 1.11 -11.88 8.08
C GLY A 425 0.09 -12.08 6.97
N GLN A 426 -1.16 -12.23 7.38
CA GLN A 426 -2.26 -12.63 6.50
C GLN A 426 -2.60 -11.64 5.40
N TYR A 427 -2.24 -10.38 5.57
CA TYR A 427 -2.57 -9.32 4.62
C TYR A 427 -1.46 -9.05 3.61
N PHE A 428 -0.30 -9.71 3.72
CA PHE A 428 0.77 -9.53 2.74
C PHE A 428 0.32 -9.99 1.36
N PRO A 429 0.50 -9.18 0.30
CA PRO A 429 -0.09 -9.45 -1.01
C PRO A 429 0.77 -10.44 -1.82
N TRP A 430 0.91 -11.69 -1.36
CA TRP A 430 1.81 -12.71 -1.92
C TRP A 430 1.65 -12.91 -3.43
N ALA A 431 0.43 -13.02 -3.93
CA ALA A 431 0.18 -13.18 -5.37
C ALA A 431 0.71 -11.98 -6.18
N HIS A 432 0.42 -10.75 -5.74
CA HIS A 432 0.93 -9.54 -6.39
C HIS A 432 2.46 -9.44 -6.28
N TYR A 433 3.01 -9.77 -5.12
CA TYR A 433 4.44 -9.74 -4.86
C TYR A 433 5.22 -10.73 -5.73
N TYR A 434 4.76 -11.99 -5.80
CA TYR A 434 5.30 -13.06 -6.66
C TYR A 434 5.45 -12.59 -8.12
N SER A 435 4.45 -11.84 -8.56
CA SER A 435 4.38 -11.35 -9.93
C SER A 435 5.43 -10.29 -10.22
N LEU A 436 5.54 -9.31 -9.32
CA LEU A 436 6.51 -8.23 -9.42
C LEU A 436 7.97 -8.75 -9.42
N ILE A 437 8.28 -9.77 -8.60
CA ILE A 437 9.65 -10.28 -8.48
C ILE A 437 10.11 -11.13 -9.68
N ASN A 438 9.17 -11.73 -10.42
CA ASN A 438 9.47 -12.65 -11.54
C ASN A 438 9.39 -11.98 -12.92
N GLY A 439 9.47 -10.63 -12.98
CA GLY A 439 9.51 -9.89 -14.25
C GLY A 439 8.24 -9.99 -15.08
N GLY A 440 7.18 -10.57 -14.52
CA GLY A 440 5.87 -10.50 -15.10
C GLY A 440 5.32 -9.09 -14.92
N ALA A 441 4.71 -8.54 -15.98
CA ALA A 441 3.44 -7.86 -15.71
C ALA A 441 2.63 -8.79 -14.79
N PRO A 442 1.89 -8.28 -13.79
CA PRO A 442 1.06 -9.14 -12.97
C PRO A 442 0.41 -10.21 -13.85
N PRO A 443 0.53 -11.53 -13.55
CA PRO A 443 -0.48 -12.42 -14.04
C PRO A 443 -1.78 -11.70 -13.64
N PRO A 444 -2.71 -11.51 -14.60
CA PRO A 444 -4.01 -10.98 -14.27
C PRO A 444 -4.40 -11.69 -12.96
N PRO A 445 -4.70 -10.97 -11.87
CA PRO A 445 -5.18 -11.61 -10.65
C PRO A 445 -6.22 -12.59 -11.14
N ALA A 446 -5.97 -13.90 -10.91
CA ALA A 446 -6.52 -15.00 -11.69
C ALA A 446 -7.80 -14.53 -12.32
N GLN A 447 -7.74 -14.15 -13.62
CA GLN A 447 -8.86 -13.54 -14.34
C GLN A 447 -10.04 -14.32 -13.82
N ALA A 448 -10.92 -13.70 -13.01
CA ALA A 448 -12.06 -14.42 -12.47
C ALA A 448 -12.58 -15.16 -13.69
N ASP A 449 -12.69 -16.48 -13.62
CA ASP A 449 -12.80 -17.35 -14.79
C ASP A 449 -14.12 -16.97 -15.50
N VAL A 450 -14.11 -15.85 -16.24
CA VAL A 450 -15.31 -15.07 -16.55
C VAL A 450 -15.81 -15.73 -17.80
N ARG A 451 -16.67 -16.69 -17.53
CA ARG A 451 -17.32 -17.55 -18.48
C ARG A 451 -18.62 -16.89 -18.87
N TYR A 452 -18.78 -16.67 -20.18
CA TYR A 452 -20.03 -16.25 -20.78
C TYR A 452 -20.70 -17.47 -21.37
N TRP A 453 -21.93 -17.73 -20.96
CA TRP A 453 -22.66 -18.91 -21.40
C TRP A 453 -23.31 -18.65 -22.76
N VAL A 454 -23.11 -19.57 -23.69
CA VAL A 454 -23.64 -19.51 -25.06
C VAL A 454 -24.21 -20.88 -25.44
N ASP A 455 -25.31 -20.87 -26.19
CA ASP A 455 -25.86 -22.09 -26.77
C ASP A 455 -25.39 -22.26 -28.20
N THR A 456 -24.95 -23.46 -28.55
CA THR A 456 -24.60 -23.85 -29.92
C THR A 456 -25.65 -24.80 -30.51
N TYR A 457 -26.01 -24.63 -31.78
CA TYR A 457 -27.07 -25.44 -32.43
C TYR A 457 -26.55 -26.73 -33.07
N ALA A 458 -25.23 -26.90 -33.14
CA ALA A 458 -24.56 -28.09 -33.66
C ALA A 458 -23.15 -28.18 -33.06
N ASN A 459 -22.50 -29.34 -33.22
CA ASN A 459 -21.09 -29.50 -32.89
C ASN A 459 -20.26 -28.49 -33.70
N ALA A 460 -19.48 -27.66 -33.01
CA ALA A 460 -18.67 -26.62 -33.61
C ALA A 460 -17.21 -27.08 -33.75
N PRO A 461 -16.64 -27.08 -34.97
CA PRO A 461 -15.22 -27.35 -35.17
C PRO A 461 -14.36 -26.29 -34.44
N GLY A 462 -13.37 -26.76 -33.69
CA GLY A 462 -12.42 -25.93 -32.96
C GLY A 462 -11.10 -25.72 -33.73
N TYR A 463 -10.49 -24.55 -33.57
CA TYR A 463 -9.30 -24.13 -34.30
C TYR A 463 -8.28 -23.43 -33.40
N GLY A 464 -6.99 -23.53 -33.76
CA GLY A 464 -5.89 -22.86 -33.04
C GLY A 464 -5.91 -21.33 -33.08
N SER A 465 -6.60 -20.72 -34.04
CA SER A 465 -6.78 -19.27 -34.14
C SER A 465 -8.05 -18.91 -34.93
N PRO A 466 -8.55 -17.66 -34.83
CA PRO A 466 -9.68 -17.15 -35.64
C PRO A 466 -9.46 -17.16 -37.16
N THR A 467 -8.22 -17.34 -37.62
CA THR A 467 -7.85 -17.34 -39.03
C THR A 467 -7.37 -18.71 -39.53
N SER A 468 -7.12 -19.64 -38.60
CA SER A 468 -6.65 -20.99 -38.94
C SER A 468 -7.69 -21.77 -39.73
N THR A 469 -7.24 -22.52 -40.73
CA THR A 469 -8.06 -23.46 -41.51
C THR A 469 -7.95 -24.90 -41.02
N SER A 470 -7.01 -25.19 -40.11
CA SER A 470 -6.77 -26.54 -39.58
C SER A 470 -7.55 -26.75 -38.28
N GLN A 471 -8.49 -27.71 -38.31
CA GLN A 471 -9.26 -28.09 -37.15
C GLN A 471 -8.37 -28.77 -36.11
N THR A 472 -8.47 -28.33 -34.86
CA THR A 472 -7.71 -28.84 -33.70
C THR A 472 -8.57 -29.65 -32.75
N GLY A 473 -9.89 -29.59 -32.90
CA GLY A 473 -10.84 -30.31 -32.04
C GLY A 473 -12.29 -30.00 -32.35
N THR A 474 -13.18 -30.30 -31.42
CA THR A 474 -14.63 -30.08 -31.53
C THR A 474 -15.21 -29.65 -30.18
N LEU A 475 -16.04 -28.61 -30.20
CA LEU A 475 -16.94 -28.25 -29.12
C LEU A 475 -18.31 -28.90 -29.42
N TYR A 476 -18.88 -29.60 -28.46
CA TYR A 476 -20.15 -30.27 -28.64
C TYR A 476 -21.32 -29.30 -28.60
N GLN A 477 -22.39 -29.68 -29.30
CA GLN A 477 -23.66 -28.98 -29.30
C GLN A 477 -24.20 -28.89 -27.87
N GLY A 478 -24.69 -27.71 -27.49
CA GLY A 478 -25.31 -27.48 -26.20
C GLY A 478 -24.93 -26.12 -25.61
N THR A 479 -25.13 -25.99 -24.30
CA THR A 479 -24.74 -24.82 -23.53
C THR A 479 -23.27 -24.92 -23.14
N ASN A 480 -22.46 -24.02 -23.69
CA ASN A 480 -21.02 -23.95 -23.53
C ASN A 480 -20.63 -22.63 -22.89
N TYR A 481 -19.43 -22.54 -22.34
CA TYR A 481 -18.86 -21.26 -21.91
C TYR A 481 -17.84 -20.75 -22.92
N VAL A 482 -17.69 -19.42 -22.99
CA VAL A 482 -16.65 -18.75 -23.76
C VAL A 482 -16.04 -17.63 -22.94
N TYR A 483 -14.81 -17.24 -23.27
CA TYR A 483 -14.07 -16.21 -22.55
C TYR A 483 -14.20 -14.82 -23.20
N CYS A 484 -14.15 -14.78 -24.53
CA CYS A 484 -14.13 -13.54 -25.30
C CYS A 484 -14.32 -13.85 -26.79
N LYS A 485 -14.50 -12.80 -27.60
CA LYS A 485 -14.58 -12.89 -29.06
C LYS A 485 -13.41 -12.21 -29.77
N SER A 486 -13.14 -12.61 -31.00
CA SER A 486 -12.19 -11.96 -31.91
C SER A 486 -12.74 -11.95 -33.32
N TRP A 487 -12.41 -10.92 -34.09
CA TRP A 487 -12.68 -10.91 -35.52
C TRP A 487 -11.74 -11.91 -36.21
N GLY A 488 -12.25 -12.62 -37.22
CA GLY A 488 -11.49 -13.61 -37.95
C GLY A 488 -12.05 -13.85 -39.35
N ARG A 489 -11.78 -15.03 -39.89
CA ARG A 489 -12.30 -15.41 -41.21
C ARG A 489 -13.83 -15.59 -41.16
N GLU A 490 -14.50 -15.37 -42.28
CA GLU A 490 -15.93 -15.65 -42.41
C GLU A 490 -16.19 -17.16 -42.38
N VAL A 491 -17.18 -17.59 -41.61
CA VAL A 491 -17.85 -18.90 -41.79
C VAL A 491 -19.23 -18.63 -42.35
N ARG A 492 -19.55 -19.25 -43.49
CA ARG A 492 -20.80 -19.03 -44.23
C ARG A 492 -21.44 -20.34 -44.67
N SER A 493 -22.76 -20.39 -44.59
CA SER A 493 -23.60 -21.36 -45.29
C SER A 493 -24.88 -20.68 -45.76
N GLY A 494 -25.08 -20.63 -47.08
CA GLY A 494 -26.19 -19.86 -47.68
C GLY A 494 -26.15 -18.39 -47.28
N GLY A 495 -27.28 -17.87 -46.78
CA GLY A 495 -27.42 -16.49 -46.31
C GLY A 495 -26.88 -16.22 -44.89
N SER A 496 -26.55 -17.26 -44.14
CA SER A 496 -26.05 -17.15 -42.76
C SER A 496 -24.53 -17.10 -42.73
N PHE A 497 -23.97 -16.16 -41.99
CA PHE A 497 -22.53 -15.98 -41.87
C PHE A 497 -22.12 -15.33 -40.55
N ASN A 498 -20.87 -15.56 -40.12
CA ASN A 498 -20.32 -14.86 -38.96
C ASN A 498 -18.78 -14.74 -39.06
N HIS A 499 -18.28 -13.55 -38.75
CA HIS A 499 -16.84 -13.24 -38.65
C HIS A 499 -16.30 -13.29 -37.21
N TRP A 500 -17.17 -13.40 -36.21
CA TRP A 500 -16.76 -13.53 -34.81
C TRP A 500 -16.35 -14.97 -34.49
N TRP A 501 -15.24 -15.07 -33.77
CA TRP A 501 -14.67 -16.30 -33.24
C TRP A 501 -14.63 -16.22 -31.73
N LEU A 502 -15.08 -17.27 -31.05
CA LEU A 502 -15.22 -17.34 -29.61
C LEU A 502 -14.09 -18.19 -29.04
N LYS A 503 -13.38 -17.66 -28.04
CA LYS A 503 -12.34 -18.41 -27.33
C LYS A 503 -12.97 -19.27 -26.24
N THR A 504 -12.66 -20.57 -26.22
CA THR A 504 -13.26 -21.56 -25.31
C THR A 504 -12.37 -22.79 -25.15
N ASP A 505 -12.73 -23.69 -24.24
CA ASP A 505 -12.14 -25.03 -24.12
C ASP A 505 -13.03 -26.04 -24.86
N LEU A 506 -12.42 -26.88 -25.70
CA LEU A 506 -13.14 -27.87 -26.50
C LEU A 506 -13.41 -29.13 -25.68
N ASP A 507 -14.54 -29.80 -25.93
CA ASP A 507 -14.81 -31.13 -25.36
C ASP A 507 -13.82 -32.19 -25.87
N VAL A 508 -13.40 -32.06 -27.14
CA VAL A 508 -12.41 -32.93 -27.76
C VAL A 508 -11.32 -32.07 -28.39
N GLY A 509 -10.10 -32.14 -27.86
CA GLY A 509 -8.95 -31.37 -28.32
C GLY A 509 -8.32 -30.55 -27.20
N PRO A 510 -7.37 -29.65 -27.53
CA PRO A 510 -6.77 -28.76 -26.54
C PRO A 510 -7.76 -27.68 -26.05
N GLY A 511 -7.52 -27.15 -24.85
CA GLY A 511 -8.20 -25.95 -24.34
C GLY A 511 -7.72 -24.65 -25.02
N GLY A 512 -8.43 -23.55 -24.77
CA GLY A 512 -8.09 -22.21 -25.24
C GLY A 512 -8.18 -22.04 -26.76
N GLN A 513 -9.03 -22.82 -27.43
CA GLN A 513 -9.22 -22.82 -28.87
C GLN A 513 -10.36 -21.90 -29.29
N TRP A 514 -10.59 -21.82 -30.60
CA TRP A 514 -11.54 -20.92 -31.22
C TRP A 514 -12.64 -21.68 -31.96
N VAL A 515 -13.89 -21.33 -31.69
CA VAL A 515 -15.06 -21.78 -32.45
C VAL A 515 -15.74 -20.59 -33.10
N SER A 516 -16.33 -20.75 -34.28
CA SER A 516 -17.03 -19.64 -34.92
C SER A 516 -18.37 -19.36 -34.22
N ALA A 517 -18.69 -18.08 -34.01
CA ALA A 517 -20.00 -17.65 -33.52
C ALA A 517 -21.14 -17.96 -34.52
N TYR A 518 -20.82 -18.39 -35.74
CA TYR A 518 -21.77 -18.97 -36.70
C TYR A 518 -22.58 -20.12 -36.10
N TYR A 519 -22.05 -20.84 -35.11
CA TYR A 519 -22.73 -21.95 -34.44
C TYR A 519 -23.66 -21.53 -33.30
N LEU A 520 -23.76 -20.24 -32.96
CA LEU A 520 -24.63 -19.76 -31.88
C LEU A 520 -26.11 -19.90 -32.25
N SER A 521 -26.90 -20.41 -31.32
CA SER A 521 -28.33 -20.73 -31.55
C SER A 521 -29.27 -19.52 -31.56
N ARG A 522 -28.83 -18.37 -31.03
CA ARG A 522 -29.74 -17.26 -30.64
C ARG A 522 -29.56 -15.98 -31.45
N TRP A 523 -28.44 -15.80 -32.15
CA TRP A 523 -28.03 -14.48 -32.68
C TRP A 523 -27.90 -14.49 -34.20
N GLY A 524 -28.00 -13.30 -34.80
CA GLY A 524 -27.94 -13.12 -36.26
C GLY A 524 -26.52 -13.12 -36.82
N ASN A 525 -26.43 -12.74 -38.10
CA ASN A 525 -25.14 -12.61 -38.79
C ASN A 525 -24.27 -11.54 -38.12
N ASP A 526 -22.97 -11.85 -37.95
CA ASP A 526 -21.98 -10.99 -37.29
C ASP A 526 -22.37 -10.50 -35.88
N GLU A 527 -23.20 -11.26 -35.19
CA GLU A 527 -23.49 -11.07 -33.77
C GLU A 527 -22.84 -12.16 -32.91
N ALA A 528 -22.36 -11.79 -31.73
CA ALA A 528 -21.73 -12.70 -30.78
C ALA A 528 -22.02 -12.23 -29.34
N ARG A 529 -23.15 -12.69 -28.81
CA ARG A 529 -23.66 -12.34 -27.49
C ARG A 529 -23.76 -13.58 -26.60
N ASP A 530 -23.77 -13.38 -25.29
CA ASP A 530 -24.10 -14.44 -24.35
C ASP A 530 -25.60 -14.74 -24.32
N ASN A 531 -26.01 -15.81 -23.67
CA ASN A 531 -27.41 -16.26 -23.60
C ASN A 531 -28.37 -15.22 -23.00
N ASP A 532 -27.87 -14.26 -22.22
CA ASP A 532 -28.63 -13.17 -21.61
C ASP A 532 -28.74 -11.94 -22.52
N GLY A 533 -28.14 -11.99 -23.72
CA GLY A 533 -28.21 -10.94 -24.73
C GLY A 533 -27.13 -9.87 -24.61
N TYR A 534 -26.13 -10.04 -23.73
CA TYR A 534 -25.02 -9.11 -23.60
C TYR A 534 -23.94 -9.41 -24.64
N ASP A 535 -23.42 -8.37 -25.27
CA ASP A 535 -22.34 -8.52 -26.26
C ASP A 535 -21.05 -9.04 -25.60
N LEU A 536 -20.44 -10.07 -26.19
CA LEU A 536 -19.24 -10.69 -25.64
C LEU A 536 -18.04 -9.73 -25.76
N PRO A 537 -17.15 -9.66 -24.77
CA PRO A 537 -16.01 -8.76 -24.84
C PRO A 537 -14.98 -9.24 -25.86
N ARG A 538 -14.28 -8.31 -26.51
CA ARG A 538 -13.19 -8.66 -27.43
C ARG A 538 -11.94 -9.06 -26.64
N CYS A 539 -11.26 -10.11 -27.10
CA CYS A 539 -10.09 -10.66 -26.41
C CYS A 539 -8.94 -9.64 -26.29
N GLU A 540 -8.77 -8.76 -27.28
CA GLU A 540 -7.69 -7.75 -27.32
C GLU A 540 -7.86 -6.58 -26.34
N VAL A 541 -9.04 -6.42 -25.73
CA VAL A 541 -9.34 -5.32 -24.79
C VAL A 541 -9.88 -5.84 -23.45
N LEU A 542 -9.62 -7.10 -23.12
CA LEU A 542 -10.04 -7.65 -21.83
C LEU A 542 -9.38 -6.86 -20.67
N PRO A 543 -10.18 -6.34 -19.72
CA PRO A 543 -9.66 -5.66 -18.54
C PRO A 543 -8.83 -6.60 -17.68
N TYR A 544 -7.69 -6.11 -17.21
CA TYR A 544 -6.78 -6.84 -16.34
C TYR A 544 -6.28 -5.94 -15.20
N GLY A 545 -5.50 -6.49 -14.27
CA GLY A 545 -4.95 -5.73 -13.15
C GLY A 545 -6.03 -5.05 -12.30
N LYS A 546 -5.73 -3.88 -11.73
CA LYS A 546 -6.66 -3.15 -10.85
C LYS A 546 -7.92 -2.64 -11.55
N ILE A 547 -7.81 -2.32 -12.84
CA ILE A 547 -8.97 -1.94 -13.66
C ILE A 547 -9.87 -3.16 -13.89
N GLY A 548 -9.29 -4.31 -14.20
CA GLY A 548 -10.02 -5.57 -14.34
C GLY A 548 -10.69 -6.02 -13.05
N GLU A 549 -9.96 -6.03 -11.93
CA GLU A 549 -10.52 -6.31 -10.59
C GLU A 549 -11.78 -5.46 -10.34
N LYS A 550 -11.68 -4.15 -10.59
CA LYS A 550 -12.80 -3.21 -10.45
C LYS A 550 -13.95 -3.54 -11.39
N TYR A 551 -13.65 -3.72 -12.67
CA TYR A 551 -14.66 -3.99 -13.70
C TYR A 551 -15.49 -5.23 -13.38
N TYR A 552 -14.83 -6.33 -13.02
CA TYR A 552 -15.51 -7.58 -12.70
C TYR A 552 -16.24 -7.53 -11.36
N ALA A 553 -15.72 -6.80 -10.36
CA ALA A 553 -16.45 -6.53 -9.12
C ALA A 553 -17.74 -5.71 -9.34
N MET A 554 -17.79 -4.90 -10.40
CA MET A 554 -19.01 -4.16 -10.80
C MET A 554 -19.99 -4.99 -11.64
N GLY A 555 -19.68 -6.26 -11.94
CA GLY A 555 -20.51 -7.14 -12.76
C GLY A 555 -20.05 -7.29 -14.21
N GLY A 556 -18.86 -6.80 -14.57
CA GLY A 556 -18.28 -6.97 -15.91
C GLY A 556 -19.17 -6.40 -17.02
N ILE A 557 -19.46 -7.19 -18.06
CA ILE A 557 -20.32 -6.74 -19.18
C ILE A 557 -21.76 -6.44 -18.74
N ARG A 558 -22.20 -6.97 -17.59
CA ARG A 558 -23.51 -6.69 -16.98
C ARG A 558 -23.49 -5.46 -16.08
N SER A 559 -22.32 -4.85 -15.86
CA SER A 559 -22.20 -3.62 -15.11
C SER A 559 -22.78 -2.44 -15.89
N VAL A 560 -22.99 -1.33 -15.19
CA VAL A 560 -23.39 -0.05 -15.79
C VAL A 560 -22.37 0.48 -16.83
N LEU A 561 -21.13 0.00 -16.82
CA LEU A 561 -20.10 0.40 -17.78
C LEU A 561 -20.23 -0.31 -19.13
N GLY A 562 -20.84 -1.49 -19.16
CA GLY A 562 -20.98 -2.31 -20.36
C GLY A 562 -19.66 -2.91 -20.85
N VAL A 563 -19.58 -3.21 -22.14
CA VAL A 563 -18.46 -3.93 -22.75
C VAL A 563 -17.19 -3.05 -22.83
N PRO A 564 -15.98 -3.62 -22.64
CA PRO A 564 -14.73 -2.88 -22.82
C PRO A 564 -14.58 -2.42 -24.27
N LYS A 565 -14.25 -1.14 -24.46
CA LYS A 565 -14.20 -0.49 -25.77
C LYS A 565 -12.77 -0.40 -26.28
N LEU A 566 -11.84 0.06 -25.44
CA LEU A 566 -10.42 0.22 -25.78
C LEU A 566 -9.55 -0.59 -24.81
N ALA A 567 -8.32 -0.88 -25.22
CA ALA A 567 -7.31 -1.43 -24.31
C ALA A 567 -6.94 -0.40 -23.24
N GLU A 568 -6.31 -0.86 -22.16
CA GLU A 568 -5.84 0.01 -21.08
C GLU A 568 -4.78 1.02 -21.58
N MET A 569 -5.00 2.30 -21.27
CA MET A 569 -4.18 3.44 -21.69
C MET A 569 -3.52 4.12 -20.48
N ALA A 570 -2.45 4.87 -20.72
CA ALA A 570 -1.81 5.69 -19.68
C ALA A 570 -2.63 6.97 -19.44
N ALA A 571 -2.78 7.37 -18.17
CA ALA A 571 -3.32 8.67 -17.81
C ALA A 571 -2.20 9.74 -17.74
N GLN A 572 -2.56 11.02 -17.84
CA GLN A 572 -1.62 12.14 -17.99
C GLN A 572 -0.77 12.39 -16.74
N LEU A 573 -1.34 12.16 -15.54
CA LEU A 573 -0.66 12.39 -14.25
C LEU A 573 -0.10 11.11 -13.63
N GLY A 574 0.28 10.13 -14.45
CA GLY A 574 0.59 8.77 -13.98
C GLY A 574 -0.67 7.94 -13.84
N GLY A 575 -0.55 6.65 -13.50
CA GLY A 575 -1.71 5.75 -13.49
C GLY A 575 -2.22 5.38 -14.88
N ARG A 576 -3.38 4.72 -14.93
CA ARG A 576 -3.93 4.07 -16.13
C ARG A 576 -5.45 4.19 -16.18
N PHE A 577 -6.05 4.15 -17.36
CA PHE A 577 -7.50 4.08 -17.50
C PHE A 577 -7.90 3.15 -18.64
N GLN A 578 -9.15 2.68 -18.61
CA GLN A 578 -9.73 1.93 -19.71
C GLN A 578 -11.13 2.44 -20.02
N GLU A 579 -11.43 2.58 -21.31
CA GLU A 579 -12.76 2.94 -21.79
C GLU A 579 -13.67 1.72 -21.97
N PHE A 580 -14.91 1.90 -21.54
CA PHE A 580 -16.05 1.00 -21.72
C PHE A 580 -17.15 1.76 -22.48
N ASN A 581 -18.16 1.06 -22.96
CA ASN A 581 -19.24 1.68 -23.73
C ASN A 581 -19.92 2.86 -23.02
N ASN A 582 -20.08 2.78 -21.69
CA ASN A 582 -20.83 3.75 -20.91
C ASN A 582 -20.00 4.51 -19.87
N GLY A 583 -18.67 4.37 -19.89
CA GLY A 583 -17.82 5.06 -18.92
C GLY A 583 -16.34 4.66 -19.02
N ILE A 584 -15.55 5.12 -18.06
CA ILE A 584 -14.17 4.68 -17.86
C ILE A 584 -13.99 4.09 -16.48
N ILE A 585 -12.96 3.26 -16.32
CA ILE A 585 -12.34 3.04 -15.01
C ILE A 585 -10.98 3.71 -15.06
N LEU A 586 -10.73 4.60 -14.10
CA LEU A 586 -9.49 5.34 -13.93
C LEU A 586 -8.78 4.83 -12.67
N TRP A 587 -7.50 4.47 -12.80
CA TRP A 587 -6.67 3.91 -11.75
C TRP A 587 -5.42 4.74 -11.49
N HIS A 588 -5.09 4.95 -10.21
CA HIS A 588 -3.79 5.43 -9.76
C HIS A 588 -3.31 4.61 -8.55
N ALA A 589 -1.99 4.56 -8.33
CA ALA A 589 -1.41 3.79 -7.22
C ALA A 589 -1.86 4.31 -5.85
N ASP A 590 -2.07 5.62 -5.72
CA ASP A 590 -2.44 6.26 -4.46
C ASP A 590 -3.94 6.24 -4.18
N THR A 591 -4.80 6.19 -5.22
CA THR A 591 -6.26 6.28 -5.06
C THR A 591 -6.97 4.96 -5.31
N GLY A 592 -6.43 4.05 -6.12
CA GLY A 592 -7.12 2.84 -6.57
C GLY A 592 -7.89 3.06 -7.87
N ALA A 593 -8.77 2.09 -8.22
CA ALA A 593 -9.51 2.07 -9.48
C ALA A 593 -10.99 2.40 -9.27
N PHE A 594 -11.48 3.46 -9.92
CA PHE A 594 -12.87 3.90 -9.79
C PHE A 594 -13.52 4.20 -11.13
N ALA A 595 -14.82 3.93 -11.20
CA ALA A 595 -15.60 4.15 -12.40
C ALA A 595 -16.07 5.61 -12.49
N ILE A 596 -15.89 6.23 -13.66
CA ILE A 596 -16.42 7.56 -13.98
C ILE A 596 -17.30 7.40 -15.22
N ARG A 597 -18.56 7.85 -15.15
CA ARG A 597 -19.53 7.61 -16.23
C ARG A 597 -20.50 8.77 -16.43
N GLY A 598 -21.29 8.68 -17.50
CA GLY A 598 -22.39 9.61 -17.78
C GLY A 598 -21.96 11.08 -17.77
N ALA A 599 -22.76 11.93 -17.13
CA ALA A 599 -22.52 13.37 -17.07
C ALA A 599 -21.22 13.74 -16.34
N PHE A 600 -20.78 12.94 -15.36
CA PHE A 600 -19.49 13.17 -14.68
C PHE A 600 -18.31 12.92 -15.60
N LEU A 601 -18.36 11.88 -16.42
CA LEU A 601 -17.29 11.62 -17.40
C LEU A 601 -17.22 12.72 -18.47
N GLN A 602 -18.37 13.16 -18.96
CA GLN A 602 -18.46 14.27 -19.91
C GLN A 602 -17.87 15.55 -19.31
N HIS A 603 -18.26 15.87 -18.07
CA HIS A 603 -17.74 17.04 -17.36
C HIS A 603 -16.22 16.91 -17.11
N PHE A 604 -15.76 15.75 -16.64
CA PHE A 604 -14.35 15.45 -16.38
C PHE A 604 -13.49 15.75 -17.61
N TRP A 605 -13.81 15.17 -18.78
CA TRP A 605 -13.06 15.41 -20.01
C TRP A 605 -13.18 16.86 -20.52
N ALA A 606 -14.36 17.47 -20.43
CA ALA A 606 -14.58 18.85 -20.88
C ALA A 606 -13.81 19.89 -20.06
N THR A 607 -13.33 19.53 -18.87
CA THR A 607 -12.70 20.45 -17.92
C THR A 607 -11.26 20.07 -17.59
N ASN A 608 -10.54 19.48 -18.55
CA ASN A 608 -9.13 19.06 -18.45
C ASN A 608 -8.86 17.86 -17.52
N ALA A 609 -9.86 17.01 -17.30
CA ALA A 609 -9.70 15.66 -16.78
C ALA A 609 -8.84 15.59 -15.50
N GLU A 610 -7.96 14.60 -15.40
CA GLU A 610 -7.09 14.38 -14.24
C GLU A 610 -6.13 15.56 -14.02
N THR A 611 -5.76 16.29 -15.06
CA THR A 611 -4.88 17.47 -14.92
C THR A 611 -5.53 18.57 -14.08
N ARG A 612 -6.87 18.69 -14.09
CA ARG A 612 -7.60 19.62 -13.22
C ARG A 612 -8.07 18.96 -11.93
N TRP A 613 -8.68 17.78 -12.02
CA TRP A 613 -9.43 17.20 -10.92
C TRP A 613 -8.66 16.14 -10.13
N GLY A 614 -7.54 15.67 -10.67
CA GLY A 614 -6.83 14.49 -10.20
C GLY A 614 -7.63 13.21 -10.45
N PHE A 615 -7.32 12.18 -9.68
CA PHE A 615 -7.97 10.88 -9.79
C PHE A 615 -9.28 10.85 -8.99
N ALA A 616 -10.21 10.01 -9.42
CA ALA A 616 -11.41 9.71 -8.65
C ALA A 616 -11.01 9.04 -7.32
N LEU A 617 -11.76 9.35 -6.26
CA LEU A 617 -11.56 8.81 -4.91
C LEU A 617 -12.61 7.77 -4.51
N MET A 618 -13.67 7.65 -5.31
CA MET A 618 -14.79 6.73 -5.11
C MET A 618 -15.55 6.55 -6.42
N ASP A 619 -16.43 5.54 -6.48
CA ASP A 619 -17.44 5.47 -7.55
C ASP A 619 -18.56 6.50 -7.32
N GLU A 620 -19.30 6.80 -8.38
CA GLU A 620 -20.52 7.62 -8.32
C GLU A 620 -21.58 7.03 -7.36
N MET A 621 -21.98 7.80 -6.33
CA MET A 621 -23.02 7.42 -5.35
C MET A 621 -24.24 8.34 -5.42
N ASP A 622 -25.33 7.89 -4.82
CA ASP A 622 -26.56 8.69 -4.68
C ASP A 622 -26.34 9.84 -3.69
N ALA A 623 -26.73 11.05 -4.09
CA ALA A 623 -26.70 12.24 -3.25
C ALA A 623 -28.05 12.45 -2.53
N SER A 624 -28.12 13.47 -1.67
CA SER A 624 -29.37 13.84 -1.01
C SER A 624 -30.38 14.39 -2.01
N VAL A 625 -31.67 14.32 -1.66
CA VAL A 625 -32.74 14.85 -2.52
C VAL A 625 -32.62 16.36 -2.60
N SER A 626 -32.69 16.92 -3.81
CA SER A 626 -32.68 18.38 -4.01
C SER A 626 -33.85 19.02 -3.26
N PRO A 627 -33.59 20.02 -2.42
CA PRO A 627 -34.62 20.76 -1.69
C PRO A 627 -35.45 21.69 -2.59
N SER A 628 -35.07 21.85 -3.87
CA SER A 628 -35.76 22.71 -4.83
C SER A 628 -36.54 21.90 -5.87
N SER A 629 -35.94 20.85 -6.45
CA SER A 629 -36.58 20.04 -7.49
C SER A 629 -37.23 18.75 -6.97
N GLY A 630 -36.92 18.33 -5.74
CA GLY A 630 -37.36 17.03 -5.20
C GLY A 630 -36.70 15.82 -5.88
N GLN A 631 -35.75 16.04 -6.78
CA GLN A 631 -35.03 14.98 -7.49
C GLN A 631 -33.82 14.49 -6.68
N ARG A 632 -33.59 13.18 -6.67
CA ARG A 632 -32.34 12.61 -6.16
C ARG A 632 -31.26 12.72 -7.24
N GLY A 633 -30.18 13.40 -6.89
CA GLY A 633 -28.99 13.48 -7.73
C GLY A 633 -27.94 12.46 -7.36
N ARG A 634 -26.75 12.63 -7.91
CA ARG A 634 -25.57 11.80 -7.67
C ARG A 634 -24.36 12.67 -7.40
N TYR A 635 -23.34 12.09 -6.77
CA TYR A 635 -22.07 12.77 -6.51
C TYR A 635 -20.88 11.84 -6.69
N GLN A 636 -19.72 12.43 -6.97
CA GLN A 636 -18.46 11.71 -7.03
C GLN A 636 -17.31 12.63 -6.59
N TYR A 637 -16.44 12.11 -5.72
CA TYR A 637 -15.24 12.82 -5.29
C TYR A 637 -14.05 12.55 -6.19
N PHE A 638 -13.30 13.61 -6.44
CA PHE A 638 -11.99 13.64 -7.08
C PHE A 638 -10.99 14.27 -6.11
N GLU A 639 -9.69 14.09 -6.35
CA GLU A 639 -8.64 14.63 -5.47
C GLU A 639 -8.78 16.13 -5.22
N ASN A 640 -9.17 16.89 -6.25
CA ASN A 640 -9.26 18.34 -6.24
C ASN A 640 -10.70 18.88 -6.32
N GLY A 641 -11.74 18.06 -6.11
CA GLY A 641 -13.12 18.54 -6.17
C GLY A 641 -14.20 17.49 -5.92
N LEU A 642 -15.44 17.96 -5.81
CA LEU A 642 -16.65 17.17 -5.73
C LEU A 642 -17.52 17.47 -6.95
N PHE A 643 -17.89 16.45 -7.71
CA PHE A 643 -18.87 16.59 -8.78
C PHE A 643 -20.25 16.23 -8.25
N LEU A 644 -21.24 17.05 -8.60
CA LEU A 644 -22.65 16.88 -8.23
C LEU A 644 -23.49 16.95 -9.50
N TRP A 645 -24.51 16.09 -9.60
CA TRP A 645 -25.41 16.04 -10.74
C TRP A 645 -26.86 15.79 -10.32
N THR A 646 -27.80 16.51 -10.91
CA THR A 646 -29.23 16.12 -11.00
C THR A 646 -29.72 16.22 -12.43
N PRO A 647 -30.84 15.55 -12.79
CA PRO A 647 -31.48 15.78 -14.08
C PRO A 647 -31.81 17.26 -14.34
N ALA A 648 -32.16 18.03 -13.30
CA ALA A 648 -32.50 19.45 -13.42
C ALA A 648 -31.29 20.38 -13.61
N THR A 649 -30.13 20.05 -13.02
CA THR A 649 -28.98 20.96 -12.98
C THR A 649 -27.83 20.56 -13.89
N GLY A 650 -27.73 19.28 -14.27
CA GLY A 650 -26.52 18.79 -14.95
C GLY A 650 -25.36 18.63 -13.98
N ALA A 651 -24.17 18.31 -14.52
CA ALA A 651 -22.99 17.99 -13.72
C ALA A 651 -22.12 19.23 -13.54
N HIS A 652 -21.86 19.58 -12.28
CA HIS A 652 -21.02 20.70 -11.91
C HIS A 652 -20.06 20.33 -10.79
N ALA A 653 -18.87 20.94 -10.81
CA ALA A 653 -17.85 20.73 -9.81
C ALA A 653 -17.91 21.81 -8.71
N VAL A 654 -17.70 21.40 -7.47
CA VAL A 654 -17.48 22.27 -6.31
C VAL A 654 -16.09 21.95 -5.76
N TYR A 655 -15.23 22.96 -5.55
CA TYR A 655 -13.84 22.73 -5.14
C TYR A 655 -13.32 23.82 -4.20
N GLY A 656 -12.09 23.61 -3.70
CA GLY A 656 -11.37 24.58 -2.88
C GLY A 656 -12.13 25.02 -1.61
N ALA A 657 -12.10 26.33 -1.34
CA ALA A 657 -12.71 26.90 -0.15
C ALA A 657 -14.25 26.82 -0.17
N ILE A 658 -14.87 26.97 -1.35
CA ILE A 658 -16.33 26.84 -1.51
C ILE A 658 -16.78 25.41 -1.17
N LEU A 659 -16.05 24.39 -1.66
CA LEU A 659 -16.31 23.00 -1.28
C LEU A 659 -16.18 22.80 0.23
N THR A 660 -15.09 23.28 0.81
CA THR A 660 -14.86 23.15 2.26
C THR A 660 -16.01 23.75 3.07
N HIS A 661 -16.52 24.91 2.66
CA HIS A 661 -17.68 25.51 3.32
C HIS A 661 -18.95 24.66 3.09
N PHE A 662 -19.25 24.32 1.84
CA PHE A 662 -20.42 23.53 1.44
C PHE A 662 -20.51 22.19 2.21
N GLU A 663 -19.38 21.49 2.39
CA GLU A 663 -19.29 20.25 3.17
C GLU A 663 -19.63 20.44 4.65
N ASN A 664 -19.20 21.57 5.24
CA ASN A 664 -19.34 21.84 6.65
C ASN A 664 -20.69 22.50 7.03
N THR A 665 -21.48 22.93 6.06
CA THR A 665 -22.72 23.68 6.31
C THR A 665 -23.99 23.02 5.75
N GLY A 666 -23.98 21.69 5.55
CA GLY A 666 -25.18 20.92 5.24
C GLY A 666 -25.36 20.52 3.76
N ARG A 667 -24.40 20.87 2.90
CA ARG A 667 -24.28 20.39 1.50
C ARG A 667 -25.56 20.55 0.66
N GLU A 668 -25.82 19.62 -0.24
CA GLU A 668 -26.94 19.67 -1.18
C GLU A 668 -28.30 19.55 -0.49
N SER A 669 -28.37 19.02 0.73
CA SER A 669 -29.60 19.02 1.52
C SER A 669 -30.02 20.44 1.94
N GLN A 670 -29.05 21.31 2.21
CA GLN A 670 -29.31 22.68 2.66
C GLN A 670 -29.36 23.67 1.48
N TYR A 671 -28.38 23.60 0.59
CA TYR A 671 -28.19 24.59 -0.47
C TYR A 671 -28.68 24.11 -1.84
N GLY A 672 -29.05 22.83 -1.95
CA GLY A 672 -29.33 22.20 -3.24
C GLY A 672 -28.10 22.04 -4.10
N TYR A 673 -28.33 21.75 -5.37
CA TYR A 673 -27.28 21.44 -6.33
C TYR A 673 -26.68 22.72 -6.93
N PRO A 674 -25.40 22.69 -7.33
CA PRO A 674 -24.80 23.75 -8.12
C PRO A 674 -25.58 23.97 -9.43
N LEU A 675 -25.81 25.23 -9.79
CA LEU A 675 -26.49 25.67 -11.02
C LEU A 675 -25.51 26.09 -12.12
N ALA A 676 -24.24 26.26 -11.76
CA ALA A 676 -23.17 26.71 -12.65
C ALA A 676 -21.81 26.34 -12.08
N GLU A 677 -20.79 26.39 -12.94
CA GLU A 677 -19.39 26.37 -12.52
C GLU A 677 -19.02 27.56 -11.64
N GLU A 678 -17.98 27.39 -10.82
CA GLU A 678 -17.39 28.49 -10.07
C GLU A 678 -16.78 29.54 -11.01
N GLU A 679 -17.25 30.78 -10.90
CA GLU A 679 -16.85 31.91 -11.73
C GLU A 679 -16.10 32.98 -10.93
N ALA A 680 -15.32 33.81 -11.62
CA ALA A 680 -14.61 34.93 -11.00
C ALA A 680 -15.60 35.96 -10.43
N TRP A 681 -15.25 36.56 -9.28
CA TRP A 681 -16.04 37.59 -8.63
C TRP A 681 -15.14 38.64 -7.98
N GLY A 682 -15.33 39.91 -8.35
CA GLY A 682 -14.45 40.99 -7.89
C GLY A 682 -13.02 40.86 -8.44
N SER A 683 -12.06 41.48 -7.74
CA SER A 683 -10.65 41.53 -8.18
C SER A 683 -9.87 40.24 -7.89
N ASN A 684 -10.25 39.47 -6.86
CA ASN A 684 -9.54 38.26 -6.41
C ASN A 684 -10.46 37.19 -5.80
N GLY A 685 -11.78 37.31 -6.01
CA GLY A 685 -12.77 36.42 -5.44
C GLY A 685 -13.35 35.43 -6.46
N ARG A 686 -14.15 34.52 -5.95
CA ARG A 686 -14.84 33.46 -6.68
C ARG A 686 -16.27 33.39 -6.20
N LYS A 687 -17.20 32.99 -7.05
CA LYS A 687 -18.57 32.72 -6.63
C LYS A 687 -19.13 31.50 -7.35
N GLN A 688 -20.05 30.82 -6.68
CA GLN A 688 -20.77 29.69 -7.27
C GLN A 688 -22.23 29.72 -6.85
N ARG A 689 -23.12 29.52 -7.81
CA ARG A 689 -24.57 29.54 -7.59
C ARG A 689 -25.07 28.13 -7.31
N PHE A 690 -25.90 28.00 -6.29
CA PHE A 690 -26.63 26.79 -5.92
C PHE A 690 -28.14 27.06 -6.00
N GLU A 691 -28.94 26.00 -5.98
CA GLU A 691 -30.41 26.11 -6.03
C GLU A 691 -31.01 26.99 -4.92
N ARG A 692 -30.37 27.07 -3.73
CA ARG A 692 -30.86 27.83 -2.56
C ARG A 692 -29.84 28.84 -2.00
N GLY A 693 -28.97 29.38 -2.83
CA GLY A 693 -28.07 30.46 -2.43
C GLY A 693 -26.89 30.63 -3.37
N THR A 694 -26.16 31.73 -3.22
CA THR A 694 -24.90 31.97 -3.92
C THR A 694 -23.76 32.08 -2.93
N PHE A 695 -22.72 31.29 -3.15
CA PHE A 695 -21.54 31.28 -2.32
C PHE A 695 -20.54 32.24 -2.95
N TYR A 696 -19.98 33.13 -2.13
CA TYR A 696 -18.95 34.07 -2.52
C TYR A 696 -17.73 33.83 -1.66
N TRP A 697 -16.57 33.71 -2.29
CA TRP A 697 -15.29 33.54 -1.63
C TRP A 697 -14.34 34.68 -2.00
N ASN A 698 -13.62 35.21 -1.02
CA ASN A 698 -12.41 35.99 -1.24
C ASN A 698 -11.41 35.69 -0.12
N PRO A 699 -10.09 35.92 -0.33
CA PRO A 699 -9.09 35.55 0.66
C PRO A 699 -9.16 36.36 1.96
N GLN A 700 -9.82 37.52 1.97
CA GLN A 700 -9.95 38.38 3.17
C GLN A 700 -11.09 37.96 4.10
N GLN A 701 -12.18 37.43 3.55
CA GLN A 701 -13.44 37.19 4.27
C GLN A 701 -13.84 35.71 4.32
N GLY A 702 -13.14 34.84 3.59
CA GLY A 702 -13.52 33.44 3.46
C GLY A 702 -14.79 33.28 2.62
N VAL A 703 -15.58 32.25 2.90
CA VAL A 703 -16.84 31.98 2.19
C VAL A 703 -18.02 32.62 2.92
N SER A 704 -18.81 33.41 2.18
CA SER A 704 -20.10 33.95 2.61
C SER A 704 -21.22 33.44 1.69
N VAL A 705 -22.44 33.30 2.21
CA VAL A 705 -23.60 32.82 1.45
C VAL A 705 -24.67 33.93 1.44
N GLN A 706 -25.25 34.18 0.25
CA GLN A 706 -26.41 35.07 0.07
C GLN A 706 -27.60 34.34 -0.52
#